data_AF-A0A812LJA2-F1
#
_entry.id   AF-A0A812LJA2-F1
#
_cell.length_a   1.000
_cell.length_b   1.000
_cell.length_c   1.000
_cell.angle_alpha   90.00
_cell.angle_beta   90.00
_cell.angle_gamma   90.00
#
_symmetry.space_group_name_H-M   'P 1'
#
loop_
_entity.id
_entity.type
_entity.pdbx_description
1 polymer ?
#
loop_
_entity_poly.entity_id
_entity_poly.type
_entity_poly.pdbx_seq_one_letter_code
_entity_poly.pdbx_strand_id
1 'polypeptide(L)'
;MVCNWLALFSCCAVLGQLIPEADVTTNGSEFEPQPELEGACDGGVLRLSPRRYEKRFVFLEDCLLVGVPGTILAAPLLFSKSGWLDGTLLFDHGDYAWNASCVAAVETLNISGDVVFRNCHSSLQGGAINIINPRGVAGHGRLVQHEGRLLFDNCSAEFSGGAIAAVQVEFHGLEVVFSNCRSSGGHGGAIRAQLGVHVTAHNVSFRGCEARSGAAIWSDAGLWLQGWSTIFEKCDCSGRRGNTAVVRVGFRGHLNIMNTQISTSVCFFGIDALGAFALRIDRGLFSWLRAGAILADFASDVNIQHASSQHTAMFLKARSVQTVRLQDVKVFCTPPAGTRCIDLGFWTDRAEIQLDGVQLFHRITSNLGGESVVLRFPVNAAWQPASANPVELTCYPGSYPEFKLTDEDHSEVKTVPKLKPRVDCSTLVPDGCCILVGGPGHILNNSEHRLDTECTTDWPCLCLDVFCSSCTVRSLMRVLSATCAPCQYGTMSPGFVNMPLEFHQIAWAARNVDRHWQKHSCNDCTLLAQSVDTTISCGRGSMEVPRGVMITVHRLSDYDDRATMVAWRCPNPSACPGQRYVLAMAEGLGKQCSPGYAQDIAGCTKCDHGYGKKVNDPFVCQQCPPMEFQWLLLILKHLGLFAVGMVSAQKPRRRTSVIFKIMVSFGTASNCVIQAVSSLPEYHMAKLSARRYVGLAEAMTSTTSLYNLHSYECLFRTRYFDSMRWAIIGVSPPLLLLLSCWIVTSVASRCGFPHREAVMIQATLVLGNSYMANVCANFMKPLSCFQMVHGVNGQEAPQFCSFSFMELCRTLQSQAIAGICNSACILIVPLYWLEMVRRSHNWQPQSRRQIMGFLVSGYRPAVEWWEVVPLLRKVLLLQVRVFFPPSYAGSTYLTLTLGVLFSSLVLHVAVWPYEDIYLNRIEGSTLGASVLALMLASLAVALEWFKHEDVTLRYLLALCIVLVVSTVILVVLLIRSLLEQVQNRIRRRDVSVELQSVASTK
;
A
#
# COMPACT_ATOMS: atom_id res chain seq x y z
N MET A 1 -35.79 -20.28 -17.59
CA MET A 1 -35.83 -18.87 -18.05
C MET A 1 -34.60 -18.06 -17.64
N VAL A 2 -34.20 -18.01 -16.36
CA VAL A 2 -33.04 -17.20 -15.91
C VAL A 2 -31.75 -17.47 -16.71
N CYS A 3 -31.46 -18.74 -17.02
CA CYS A 3 -30.28 -19.13 -17.81
C CYS A 3 -30.21 -18.48 -19.20
N ASN A 4 -31.34 -18.22 -19.87
CA ASN A 4 -31.36 -17.59 -21.20
C ASN A 4 -30.97 -16.10 -21.15
N TRP A 5 -31.05 -15.44 -19.98
CA TRP A 5 -30.57 -14.06 -19.82
C TRP A 5 -29.05 -13.98 -19.64
N LEU A 6 -28.42 -15.03 -19.07
CA LEU A 6 -26.95 -15.13 -19.01
C LEU A 6 -26.35 -15.39 -20.39
N ALA A 7 -26.99 -16.23 -21.22
CA ALA A 7 -26.55 -16.48 -22.60
C ALA A 7 -26.47 -15.19 -23.45
N LEU A 8 -27.43 -14.26 -23.27
CA LEU A 8 -27.46 -12.99 -24.00
C LEU A 8 -26.32 -12.01 -23.64
N PHE A 9 -25.72 -12.12 -22.45
CA PHE A 9 -24.53 -11.34 -22.09
C PHE A 9 -23.24 -11.90 -22.71
N SER A 10 -23.21 -13.16 -23.14
CA SER A 10 -22.04 -13.79 -23.75
C SER A 10 -21.74 -13.29 -25.18
N CYS A 11 -22.77 -12.82 -25.91
CA CYS A 11 -22.64 -12.43 -27.32
C CYS A 11 -21.64 -11.28 -27.59
N CYS A 12 -21.24 -10.49 -26.58
CA CYS A 12 -20.22 -9.46 -26.74
C CYS A 12 -18.78 -10.00 -26.77
N ALA A 13 -18.54 -11.27 -26.45
CA ALA A 13 -17.19 -11.88 -26.46
C ALA A 13 -16.75 -12.40 -27.85
N VAL A 14 -17.67 -12.54 -28.80
CA VAL A 14 -17.47 -13.31 -30.04
C VAL A 14 -16.64 -12.58 -31.11
N LEU A 15 -16.30 -11.30 -30.91
CA LEU A 15 -15.45 -10.51 -31.81
C LEU A 15 -13.93 -10.71 -31.59
N GLY A 16 -13.52 -11.67 -30.76
CA GLY A 16 -12.11 -11.91 -30.41
C GLY A 16 -11.41 -13.07 -31.14
N GLN A 17 -12.11 -13.90 -31.91
CA GLN A 17 -11.57 -15.15 -32.47
C GLN A 17 -11.60 -15.20 -34.01
N LEU A 18 -10.71 -14.44 -34.66
CA LEU A 18 -10.36 -14.59 -36.07
C LEU A 18 -8.85 -14.35 -36.30
N ILE A 19 -8.02 -15.19 -35.68
CA ILE A 19 -6.63 -15.44 -36.07
C ILE A 19 -6.47 -16.96 -36.10
N PRO A 20 -6.08 -17.59 -37.23
CA PRO A 20 -5.86 -19.03 -37.27
C PRO A 20 -4.56 -19.39 -36.56
N GLU A 21 -4.60 -20.43 -35.73
CA GLU A 21 -3.39 -21.07 -35.22
C GLU A 21 -2.70 -21.80 -36.38
N ALA A 22 -1.39 -21.60 -36.54
CA ALA A 22 -0.59 -22.27 -37.55
C ALA A 22 0.14 -23.46 -36.92
N ASP A 23 -0.24 -24.67 -37.30
CA ASP A 23 0.48 -25.90 -36.92
C ASP A 23 1.91 -25.89 -37.49
N VAL A 24 2.92 -25.89 -36.61
CA VAL A 24 4.34 -25.97 -36.99
C VAL A 24 4.92 -27.28 -36.48
N THR A 25 4.65 -28.37 -37.20
CA THR A 25 5.21 -29.71 -36.95
C THR A 25 5.73 -30.39 -38.22
N THR A 26 6.62 -29.72 -38.95
CA THR A 26 7.35 -30.30 -40.09
C THR A 26 8.86 -30.32 -39.85
N ASN A 27 9.43 -31.52 -39.69
CA ASN A 27 10.88 -31.72 -39.73
C ASN A 27 11.40 -31.42 -41.15
N GLY A 28 12.16 -30.33 -41.31
CA GLY A 28 12.81 -29.96 -42.57
C GLY A 28 14.30 -29.68 -42.34
N SER A 29 15.16 -30.64 -42.66
CA SER A 29 16.61 -30.54 -42.45
C SER A 29 17.33 -29.99 -43.67
N GLU A 30 17.11 -28.72 -43.99
CA GLU A 30 17.96 -27.96 -44.92
C GLU A 30 18.58 -26.77 -44.18
N PHE A 31 19.91 -26.68 -44.24
CA PHE A 31 20.66 -25.56 -43.65
C PHE A 31 20.56 -24.33 -44.56
N GLU A 32 19.47 -23.57 -44.39
CA GLU A 32 19.40 -22.17 -44.83
C GLU A 32 20.64 -21.44 -44.27
N PRO A 33 21.50 -20.84 -45.10
CA PRO A 33 22.75 -20.24 -44.62
C PRO A 33 22.44 -19.12 -43.63
N GLN A 34 23.12 -19.12 -42.48
CA GLN A 34 22.91 -18.12 -41.43
C GLN A 34 22.99 -16.71 -42.05
N PRO A 35 21.91 -15.90 -42.05
CA PRO A 35 22.05 -14.50 -42.37
C PRO A 35 23.04 -13.88 -41.39
N GLU A 36 24.00 -13.11 -41.90
CA GLU A 36 24.93 -12.43 -41.02
C GLU A 36 24.15 -11.42 -40.19
N LEU A 37 24.21 -11.54 -38.86
CA LEU A 37 23.67 -10.54 -37.95
C LEU A 37 24.61 -9.32 -37.95
N GLU A 38 24.66 -8.62 -39.08
CA GLU A 38 25.02 -7.20 -39.16
C GLU A 38 23.90 -6.35 -38.51
N GLY A 39 23.65 -6.65 -37.24
CA GLY A 39 22.70 -5.98 -36.37
C GLY A 39 23.46 -5.39 -35.19
N ALA A 40 24.01 -4.19 -35.39
CA ALA A 40 24.28 -3.33 -34.24
C ALA A 40 22.98 -3.11 -33.45
N CYS A 41 23.07 -2.74 -32.18
CA CYS A 41 21.88 -2.47 -31.36
C CYS A 41 21.31 -1.07 -31.66
N ASP A 42 21.05 -0.80 -32.95
CA ASP A 42 20.63 0.49 -33.47
C ASP A 42 19.19 0.79 -33.05
N GLY A 43 19.04 1.83 -32.23
CA GLY A 43 17.79 2.09 -31.49
C GLY A 43 17.70 1.41 -30.12
N GLY A 44 18.77 0.75 -29.65
CA GLY A 44 18.91 0.23 -28.29
C GLY A 44 18.15 -1.06 -28.00
N VAL A 45 17.55 -1.71 -29.01
CA VAL A 45 16.78 -2.96 -28.83
C VAL A 45 17.08 -3.98 -29.92
N LEU A 46 17.62 -5.15 -29.54
CA LEU A 46 17.76 -6.31 -30.42
C LEU A 46 16.72 -7.37 -30.04
N ARG A 47 15.86 -7.74 -31.00
CA ARG A 47 14.86 -8.81 -30.83
C ARG A 47 15.37 -10.09 -31.49
N LEU A 48 15.48 -11.16 -30.71
CA LEU A 48 15.90 -12.47 -31.20
C LEU A 48 14.69 -13.30 -31.63
N SER A 49 14.90 -14.08 -32.69
CA SER A 49 13.94 -15.09 -33.17
C SER A 49 14.08 -16.40 -32.36
N PRO A 50 13.12 -17.34 -32.42
CA PRO A 50 13.25 -18.63 -31.77
C PRO A 50 14.20 -19.54 -32.57
N ARG A 51 15.49 -19.27 -32.48
CA ARG A 51 16.60 -19.99 -33.14
C ARG A 51 17.77 -20.14 -32.16
N ARG A 52 18.70 -21.06 -32.46
CA ARG A 52 20.00 -21.17 -31.76
C ARG A 52 21.02 -20.24 -32.38
N TYR A 53 21.73 -19.49 -31.54
CA TYR A 53 22.75 -18.52 -31.93
C TYR A 53 24.11 -18.95 -31.34
N GLU A 54 25.07 -19.27 -32.22
CA GLU A 54 26.39 -19.83 -31.87
C GLU A 54 27.56 -18.85 -32.16
N LYS A 55 27.26 -17.65 -32.65
CA LYS A 55 28.23 -16.56 -32.81
C LYS A 55 28.28 -15.71 -31.54
N ARG A 56 29.48 -15.32 -31.10
CA ARG A 56 29.70 -14.42 -29.96
C ARG A 56 29.14 -13.02 -30.26
N PHE A 57 28.43 -12.43 -29.30
CA PHE A 57 27.87 -11.07 -29.41
C PHE A 57 28.68 -10.07 -28.58
N VAL A 58 28.86 -8.86 -29.12
CA VAL A 58 29.50 -7.74 -28.41
C VAL A 58 28.74 -6.45 -28.69
N PHE A 59 28.19 -5.82 -27.65
CA PHE A 59 27.54 -4.52 -27.72
C PHE A 59 28.46 -3.46 -27.11
N LEU A 60 28.79 -2.43 -27.90
CA LEU A 60 29.63 -1.29 -27.47
C LEU A 60 28.83 -0.22 -26.69
N GLU A 61 27.51 -0.23 -26.87
CA GLU A 61 26.54 0.71 -26.30
C GLU A 61 25.46 -0.03 -25.51
N ASP A 62 24.65 0.72 -24.76
CA ASP A 62 23.53 0.21 -23.97
C ASP A 62 22.49 -0.49 -24.87
N CYS A 63 22.10 -1.72 -24.52
CA CYS A 63 21.28 -2.56 -25.40
C CYS A 63 20.31 -3.48 -24.64
N LEU A 64 19.06 -3.53 -25.11
CA LEU A 64 17.99 -4.44 -24.67
C LEU A 64 17.88 -5.65 -25.60
N LEU A 65 18.21 -6.84 -25.09
CA LEU A 65 18.08 -8.10 -25.79
C LEU A 65 16.76 -8.79 -25.40
N VAL A 66 15.81 -8.85 -26.33
CA VAL A 66 14.50 -9.49 -26.11
C VAL A 66 14.47 -10.86 -26.78
N GLY A 67 14.31 -11.92 -25.99
CA GLY A 67 14.10 -13.29 -26.48
C GLY A 67 12.63 -13.70 -26.51
N VAL A 68 12.32 -14.70 -27.31
CA VAL A 68 11.00 -15.35 -27.36
C VAL A 68 11.15 -16.86 -27.07
N PRO A 69 10.10 -17.58 -26.64
CA PRO A 69 10.18 -19.00 -26.36
C PRO A 69 10.81 -19.79 -27.52
N GLY A 70 11.96 -20.43 -27.27
CA GLY A 70 12.78 -21.10 -28.29
C GLY A 70 14.06 -20.37 -28.69
N THR A 71 14.31 -19.14 -28.21
CA THR A 71 15.59 -18.45 -28.39
C THR A 71 16.68 -19.09 -27.52
N ILE A 72 17.76 -19.59 -28.14
CA ILE A 72 18.91 -20.21 -27.46
C ILE A 72 20.21 -19.47 -27.82
N LEU A 73 20.95 -19.03 -26.81
CA LEU A 73 22.25 -18.38 -26.92
C LEU A 73 23.34 -19.35 -26.45
N ALA A 74 24.14 -19.85 -27.40
CA ALA A 74 25.17 -20.87 -27.17
C ALA A 74 26.62 -20.33 -27.27
N ALA A 75 26.76 -19.00 -27.24
CA ALA A 75 28.03 -18.30 -27.27
C ALA A 75 27.99 -17.04 -26.37
N PRO A 76 29.13 -16.55 -25.87
CA PRO A 76 29.18 -15.44 -24.92
C PRO A 76 28.55 -14.14 -25.43
N LEU A 77 27.84 -13.46 -24.52
CA LEU A 77 27.22 -12.15 -24.70
C LEU A 77 27.99 -11.09 -23.89
N LEU A 78 28.58 -10.08 -24.55
CA LEU A 78 29.36 -9.03 -23.89
C LEU A 78 28.74 -7.64 -24.08
N PHE A 79 28.32 -6.99 -22.99
CA PHE A 79 27.96 -5.58 -22.95
C PHE A 79 29.16 -4.75 -22.45
N SER A 80 29.60 -3.76 -23.23
CA SER A 80 30.70 -2.85 -22.84
C SER A 80 30.26 -1.71 -21.91
N LYS A 81 28.95 -1.59 -21.66
CA LYS A 81 28.33 -0.64 -20.72
C LYS A 81 27.27 -1.38 -19.88
N SER A 82 26.01 -0.94 -19.94
CA SER A 82 24.87 -1.64 -19.36
C SER A 82 24.15 -2.51 -20.39
N GLY A 83 23.44 -3.53 -19.90
CA GLY A 83 22.65 -4.45 -20.71
C GLY A 83 21.30 -4.73 -20.08
N TRP A 84 20.32 -5.04 -20.90
CA TRP A 84 19.00 -5.52 -20.47
C TRP A 84 18.70 -6.85 -21.16
N LEU A 85 18.21 -7.83 -20.40
CA LEU A 85 17.70 -9.10 -20.92
C LEU A 85 16.19 -9.14 -20.64
N ASP A 86 15.38 -9.52 -21.63
CA ASP A 86 13.92 -9.55 -21.51
C ASP A 86 13.28 -10.72 -22.29
N GLY A 87 12.03 -11.05 -21.94
CA GLY A 87 11.22 -12.07 -22.61
C GLY A 87 11.52 -13.50 -22.13
N THR A 88 11.94 -14.38 -23.06
CA THR A 88 12.33 -15.76 -22.74
C THR A 88 13.66 -16.10 -23.40
N LEU A 89 14.67 -16.43 -22.60
CA LEU A 89 16.05 -16.64 -23.07
C LEU A 89 16.68 -17.87 -22.40
N LEU A 90 17.22 -18.80 -23.21
CA LEU A 90 18.07 -19.89 -22.73
C LEU A 90 19.52 -19.64 -23.17
N PHE A 91 20.40 -19.35 -22.21
CA PHE A 91 21.85 -19.41 -22.40
C PHE A 91 22.30 -20.85 -22.13
N ASP A 92 22.79 -21.56 -23.15
CA ASP A 92 23.28 -22.94 -22.99
C ASP A 92 24.54 -23.15 -23.84
N HIS A 93 25.70 -23.03 -23.20
CA HIS A 93 27.00 -23.26 -23.83
C HIS A 93 27.26 -24.75 -24.14
N GLY A 94 26.48 -25.69 -23.59
CA GLY A 94 26.72 -27.13 -23.76
C GLY A 94 28.16 -27.53 -23.44
N ASP A 95 28.75 -28.37 -24.29
CA ASP A 95 30.16 -28.80 -24.19
C ASP A 95 31.17 -27.78 -24.76
N TYR A 96 30.72 -26.61 -25.25
CA TYR A 96 31.62 -25.60 -25.82
C TYR A 96 32.38 -24.85 -24.71
N ALA A 97 33.64 -25.24 -24.51
CA ALA A 97 34.57 -24.62 -23.58
C ALA A 97 35.02 -23.20 -24.00
N TRP A 98 34.08 -22.25 -23.99
CA TRP A 98 34.32 -20.83 -24.28
C TRP A 98 35.24 -20.15 -23.26
N ASN A 99 35.49 -20.77 -22.10
CA ASN A 99 36.27 -20.26 -20.96
C ASN A 99 35.89 -18.84 -20.52
N ALA A 100 34.63 -18.46 -20.76
CA ALA A 100 34.11 -17.12 -20.57
C ALA A 100 32.62 -17.18 -20.21
N SER A 101 32.20 -16.25 -19.35
CA SER A 101 30.82 -16.15 -18.86
C SER A 101 29.80 -16.10 -19.99
N CYS A 102 28.66 -16.79 -19.83
CA CYS A 102 27.53 -16.72 -20.78
C CYS A 102 27.09 -15.27 -21.04
N VAL A 103 27.07 -14.42 -20.01
CA VAL A 103 26.86 -12.98 -20.10
C VAL A 103 27.92 -12.24 -19.28
N ALA A 104 28.51 -11.21 -19.87
CA ALA A 104 29.38 -10.27 -19.20
C ALA A 104 28.92 -8.82 -19.45
N ALA A 105 29.00 -7.98 -18.42
CA ALA A 105 28.67 -6.56 -18.49
C ALA A 105 29.72 -5.72 -17.73
N VAL A 106 29.86 -4.44 -18.07
CA VAL A 106 30.80 -3.52 -17.42
C VAL A 106 30.14 -2.73 -16.29
N GLU A 107 28.88 -2.34 -16.46
CA GLU A 107 28.15 -1.48 -15.52
C GLU A 107 26.93 -2.19 -14.91
N THR A 108 25.74 -2.05 -15.52
CA THR A 108 24.51 -2.67 -14.98
C THR A 108 23.98 -3.75 -15.91
N LEU A 109 23.65 -4.93 -15.39
CA LEU A 109 22.84 -5.91 -16.10
C LEU A 109 21.45 -5.95 -15.46
N ASN A 110 20.44 -5.56 -16.22
CA ASN A 110 19.04 -5.63 -15.81
C ASN A 110 18.39 -6.87 -16.46
N ILE A 111 17.54 -7.58 -15.72
CA ILE A 111 16.85 -8.79 -16.21
C ILE A 111 15.36 -8.69 -15.91
N SER A 112 14.56 -8.89 -16.96
CA SER A 112 13.12 -9.09 -16.94
C SER A 112 12.78 -10.42 -17.60
N GLY A 113 11.61 -11.00 -17.27
CA GLY A 113 11.16 -12.25 -17.88
C GLY A 113 11.89 -13.50 -17.42
N ASP A 114 11.74 -14.58 -18.20
CA ASP A 114 12.19 -15.92 -17.85
C ASP A 114 13.53 -16.24 -18.52
N VAL A 115 14.61 -16.18 -17.75
CA VAL A 115 15.98 -16.39 -18.24
C VAL A 115 16.63 -17.59 -17.55
N VAL A 116 17.14 -18.51 -18.37
CA VAL A 116 17.79 -19.75 -17.95
C VAL A 116 19.24 -19.75 -18.41
N PHE A 117 20.16 -20.10 -17.51
CA PHE A 117 21.57 -20.30 -17.79
C PHE A 117 21.94 -21.76 -17.50
N ARG A 118 22.48 -22.48 -18.49
CA ARG A 118 22.94 -23.85 -18.35
C ARG A 118 24.36 -24.04 -18.89
N ASN A 119 25.14 -24.90 -18.24
CA ASN A 119 26.48 -25.32 -18.69
C ASN A 119 27.48 -24.16 -18.83
N CYS A 120 27.20 -23.01 -18.22
CA CYS A 120 27.99 -21.80 -18.38
C CYS A 120 29.31 -21.88 -17.58
N HIS A 121 30.44 -21.98 -18.27
CA HIS A 121 31.78 -22.12 -17.68
C HIS A 121 32.70 -20.92 -17.97
N SER A 122 33.35 -20.40 -16.91
CA SER A 122 34.29 -19.26 -16.96
C SER A 122 35.61 -19.61 -16.27
N SER A 123 36.75 -19.37 -16.92
CA SER A 123 38.08 -19.48 -16.29
C SER A 123 38.44 -18.28 -15.39
N LEU A 124 37.47 -17.39 -15.16
CA LEU A 124 37.58 -16.24 -14.28
C LEU A 124 36.50 -16.32 -13.19
N GLN A 125 35.68 -15.28 -13.06
CA GLN A 125 34.57 -15.20 -12.12
C GLN A 125 33.25 -15.34 -12.87
N GLY A 126 32.15 -15.67 -12.19
CA GLY A 126 30.80 -15.58 -12.75
C GLY A 126 30.58 -16.51 -13.94
N GLY A 127 30.36 -17.80 -13.69
CA GLY A 127 30.22 -18.82 -14.75
C GLY A 127 29.13 -18.47 -15.77
N ALA A 128 27.95 -18.06 -15.29
CA ALA A 128 26.86 -17.56 -16.10
C ALA A 128 26.90 -16.04 -16.31
N ILE A 129 27.00 -15.27 -15.22
CA ILE A 129 26.97 -13.79 -15.25
C ILE A 129 28.21 -13.24 -14.56
N ASN A 130 28.97 -12.39 -15.25
CA ASN A 130 30.13 -11.69 -14.67
C ASN A 130 30.11 -10.19 -14.97
N ILE A 131 29.87 -9.38 -13.93
CA ILE A 131 29.83 -7.92 -14.04
C ILE A 131 31.15 -7.35 -13.50
N ILE A 132 32.12 -7.21 -14.41
CA ILE A 132 33.49 -6.78 -14.10
C ILE A 132 33.57 -5.26 -14.27
N ASN A 133 34.00 -4.52 -13.24
CA ASN A 133 34.60 -3.20 -13.49
C ASN A 133 36.06 -3.38 -13.92
N PRO A 134 36.43 -3.18 -15.21
CA PRO A 134 37.77 -3.44 -15.71
C PRO A 134 38.85 -2.49 -15.14
N ARG A 135 38.45 -1.43 -14.41
CA ARG A 135 39.35 -0.47 -13.78
C ARG A 135 39.58 -0.73 -12.28
N GLY A 136 38.95 -1.77 -11.70
CA GLY A 136 39.05 -2.07 -10.26
C GLY A 136 38.46 -1.01 -9.33
N VAL A 137 37.73 -0.02 -9.87
CA VAL A 137 37.11 1.05 -9.07
C VAL A 137 35.85 0.52 -8.39
N ALA A 138 35.82 0.53 -7.06
CA ALA A 138 34.66 0.10 -6.31
C ALA A 138 33.41 0.95 -6.63
N GLY A 139 32.27 0.30 -6.91
CA GLY A 139 30.95 0.95 -6.92
C GLY A 139 30.06 0.82 -8.17
N HIS A 140 30.50 0.16 -9.25
CA HIS A 140 29.80 0.29 -10.55
C HIS A 140 29.25 -0.99 -11.22
N GLY A 141 29.39 -2.19 -10.65
CA GLY A 141 28.93 -3.45 -11.26
C GLY A 141 27.66 -4.04 -10.66
N ARG A 142 26.46 -3.72 -11.14
CA ARG A 142 25.18 -4.10 -10.51
C ARG A 142 24.36 -5.07 -11.37
N LEU A 143 23.93 -6.19 -10.78
CA LEU A 143 22.91 -7.08 -11.34
C LEU A 143 21.55 -6.75 -10.70
N VAL A 144 20.51 -6.52 -11.51
CA VAL A 144 19.14 -6.30 -11.04
C VAL A 144 18.18 -7.18 -11.82
N GLN A 145 17.50 -8.13 -11.17
CA GLN A 145 16.32 -8.77 -11.75
C GLN A 145 15.06 -8.04 -11.26
N HIS A 146 14.26 -7.52 -12.19
CA HIS A 146 12.98 -6.88 -11.90
C HIS A 146 11.85 -7.90 -11.74
N GLU A 147 11.69 -8.80 -12.72
CA GLU A 147 10.52 -9.70 -12.82
C GLU A 147 10.91 -11.08 -13.37
N GLY A 148 9.93 -12.00 -13.46
CA GLY A 148 10.09 -13.33 -14.06
C GLY A 148 10.87 -14.35 -13.23
N ARG A 149 11.38 -15.40 -13.88
CA ARG A 149 12.11 -16.52 -13.27
C ARG A 149 13.56 -16.60 -13.74
N LEU A 150 14.47 -16.89 -12.81
CA LEU A 150 15.91 -16.89 -13.05
C LEU A 150 16.53 -18.23 -12.64
N LEU A 151 16.92 -19.06 -13.62
CA LEU A 151 17.51 -20.38 -13.39
C LEU A 151 18.99 -20.40 -13.76
N PHE A 152 19.79 -21.03 -12.90
CA PHE A 152 21.20 -21.36 -13.15
C PHE A 152 21.40 -22.85 -12.88
N ASP A 153 21.94 -23.58 -13.87
CA ASP A 153 22.06 -25.04 -13.83
C ASP A 153 23.42 -25.48 -14.38
N ASN A 154 24.23 -26.19 -13.58
CA ASN A 154 25.57 -26.64 -13.96
C ASN A 154 26.54 -25.48 -14.36
N CYS A 155 26.39 -24.32 -13.74
CA CYS A 155 27.26 -23.15 -13.99
C CYS A 155 28.54 -23.22 -13.13
N SER A 156 29.71 -22.90 -13.69
CA SER A 156 30.97 -22.97 -12.96
C SER A 156 31.98 -21.85 -13.26
N ALA A 157 32.75 -21.47 -12.25
CA ALA A 157 33.80 -20.46 -12.35
C ALA A 157 35.10 -20.93 -11.69
N GLU A 158 36.26 -20.73 -12.33
CA GLU A 158 37.55 -21.13 -11.74
C GLU A 158 37.95 -20.31 -10.52
N PHE A 159 37.56 -19.03 -10.43
CA PHE A 159 37.91 -18.17 -9.30
C PHE A 159 36.78 -18.04 -8.28
N SER A 160 35.69 -17.34 -8.61
CA SER A 160 34.65 -16.94 -7.66
C SER A 160 33.28 -16.78 -8.33
N GLY A 161 32.20 -16.94 -7.56
CA GLY A 161 30.83 -16.80 -8.06
C GLY A 161 30.48 -17.81 -9.15
N GLY A 162 30.34 -19.09 -8.82
CA GLY A 162 30.20 -20.18 -9.81
C GLY A 162 29.08 -19.97 -10.84
N ALA A 163 27.97 -19.33 -10.45
CA ALA A 163 26.99 -18.80 -11.39
C ALA A 163 27.18 -17.29 -11.64
N ILE A 164 27.28 -16.49 -10.58
CA ILE A 164 27.24 -15.03 -10.65
C ILE A 164 28.41 -14.40 -9.89
N ALA A 165 29.13 -13.49 -10.56
CA ALA A 165 30.04 -12.54 -9.93
C ALA A 165 29.64 -11.10 -10.30
N ALA A 166 29.48 -10.23 -9.32
CA ALA A 166 29.16 -8.81 -9.51
C ALA A 166 29.69 -7.96 -8.33
N VAL A 167 29.55 -6.64 -8.42
CA VAL A 167 29.76 -5.75 -7.26
C VAL A 167 28.51 -5.78 -6.36
N GLN A 168 27.31 -5.72 -6.93
CA GLN A 168 26.03 -5.76 -6.19
C GLN A 168 25.00 -6.62 -6.93
N VAL A 169 24.19 -7.40 -6.20
CA VAL A 169 23.18 -8.32 -6.76
C VAL A 169 21.82 -8.06 -6.12
N GLU A 170 20.80 -7.81 -6.94
CA GLU A 170 19.41 -7.59 -6.53
C GLU A 170 18.46 -8.49 -7.32
N PHE A 171 17.53 -9.15 -6.63
CA PHE A 171 16.50 -9.99 -7.26
C PHE A 171 15.11 -9.70 -6.69
N HIS A 172 14.17 -9.34 -7.56
CA HIS A 172 12.77 -9.03 -7.20
C HIS A 172 11.75 -9.98 -7.86
N GLY A 173 12.21 -10.99 -8.62
CA GLY A 173 11.37 -11.88 -9.42
C GLY A 173 10.50 -12.89 -8.64
N LEU A 174 9.87 -13.80 -9.38
CA LEU A 174 9.02 -14.85 -8.81
C LEU A 174 9.84 -16.00 -8.24
N GLU A 175 10.84 -16.46 -8.99
CA GLU A 175 11.61 -17.66 -8.66
C GLU A 175 13.08 -17.49 -9.07
N VAL A 176 14.00 -17.81 -8.17
CA VAL A 176 15.45 -17.80 -8.42
C VAL A 176 16.04 -19.14 -7.96
N VAL A 177 16.63 -19.90 -8.88
CA VAL A 177 17.12 -21.26 -8.64
C VAL A 177 18.58 -21.39 -9.08
N PHE A 178 19.43 -21.86 -8.18
CA PHE A 178 20.80 -22.25 -8.45
C PHE A 178 20.96 -23.76 -8.23
N SER A 179 21.26 -24.50 -9.29
CA SER A 179 21.46 -25.95 -9.29
C SER A 179 22.88 -26.28 -9.73
N ASN A 180 23.57 -27.13 -8.97
CA ASN A 180 24.89 -27.69 -9.31
C ASN A 180 25.98 -26.63 -9.60
N CYS A 181 25.85 -25.42 -9.04
CA CYS A 181 26.74 -24.30 -9.33
C CYS A 181 28.06 -24.38 -8.53
N ARG A 182 29.22 -24.24 -9.17
CA ARG A 182 30.53 -24.59 -8.59
C ARG A 182 31.60 -23.50 -8.72
N SER A 183 32.38 -23.27 -7.65
CA SER A 183 33.58 -22.41 -7.66
C SER A 183 34.81 -23.09 -7.05
N SER A 184 35.95 -23.04 -7.77
CA SER A 184 37.18 -23.78 -7.41
C SER A 184 38.32 -22.92 -6.81
N GLY A 185 38.28 -21.59 -6.91
CA GLY A 185 39.27 -20.68 -6.31
C GLY A 185 38.86 -20.25 -4.91
N GLY A 186 37.62 -19.77 -4.77
CA GLY A 186 36.99 -19.42 -3.50
C GLY A 186 35.96 -18.29 -3.62
N HIS A 187 35.09 -18.20 -2.62
CA HIS A 187 34.06 -17.17 -2.46
C HIS A 187 32.92 -17.26 -3.50
N GLY A 188 31.81 -17.91 -3.10
CA GLY A 188 30.58 -17.98 -3.90
C GLY A 188 30.54 -19.18 -4.84
N GLY A 189 29.95 -20.30 -4.40
CA GLY A 189 29.65 -21.46 -5.25
C GLY A 189 28.54 -21.17 -6.26
N ALA A 190 27.54 -20.38 -5.85
CA ALA A 190 26.56 -19.78 -6.75
C ALA A 190 26.83 -18.28 -6.95
N ILE A 191 26.82 -17.48 -5.87
CA ILE A 191 26.86 -16.01 -5.96
C ILE A 191 28.09 -15.44 -5.23
N ARG A 192 28.79 -14.51 -5.90
CA ARG A 192 29.78 -13.61 -5.32
C ARG A 192 29.37 -12.15 -5.57
N ALA A 193 29.12 -11.41 -4.50
CA ALA A 193 28.94 -9.95 -4.54
C ALA A 193 29.93 -9.23 -3.60
N GLN A 194 30.21 -7.96 -3.83
CA GLN A 194 31.12 -7.15 -3.01
C GLN A 194 30.35 -6.23 -2.05
N LEU A 195 29.48 -5.36 -2.59
CA LEU A 195 28.71 -4.37 -1.85
C LEU A 195 27.36 -4.88 -1.33
N GLY A 196 26.86 -6.02 -1.82
CA GLY A 196 25.68 -6.66 -1.24
C GLY A 196 24.96 -7.65 -2.14
N VAL A 197 24.16 -8.51 -1.51
CA VAL A 197 23.15 -9.36 -2.14
C VAL A 197 21.80 -9.04 -1.48
N HIS A 198 20.80 -8.65 -2.26
CA HIS A 198 19.47 -8.27 -1.76
C HIS A 198 18.38 -8.98 -2.57
N VAL A 199 17.75 -9.98 -1.96
CA VAL A 199 16.76 -10.86 -2.60
C VAL A 199 15.41 -10.65 -1.94
N THR A 200 14.42 -10.27 -2.73
CA THR A 200 13.01 -10.14 -2.34
C THR A 200 12.09 -11.05 -3.17
N ALA A 201 12.66 -12.09 -3.81
CA ALA A 201 11.94 -13.01 -4.68
C ALA A 201 11.09 -14.01 -3.87
N HIS A 202 9.98 -14.51 -4.43
CA HIS A 202 9.06 -15.38 -3.68
C HIS A 202 9.71 -16.72 -3.31
N ASN A 203 10.24 -17.42 -4.31
CA ASN A 203 10.97 -18.67 -4.12
C ASN A 203 12.45 -18.50 -4.46
N VAL A 204 13.33 -18.88 -3.54
CA VAL A 204 14.79 -18.85 -3.72
C VAL A 204 15.34 -20.22 -3.38
N SER A 205 16.14 -20.84 -4.24
CA SER A 205 16.77 -22.12 -3.90
C SER A 205 18.20 -22.29 -4.38
N PHE A 206 19.00 -22.97 -3.56
CA PHE A 206 20.39 -23.34 -3.80
C PHE A 206 20.51 -24.86 -3.59
N ARG A 207 20.70 -25.60 -4.68
CA ARG A 207 20.76 -27.07 -4.72
C ARG A 207 22.12 -27.53 -5.22
N GLY A 208 22.83 -28.33 -4.42
CA GLY A 208 24.13 -28.91 -4.82
C GLY A 208 25.19 -27.87 -5.18
N CYS A 209 25.09 -26.65 -4.65
CA CYS A 209 26.05 -25.58 -4.91
C CYS A 209 27.35 -25.82 -4.12
N GLU A 210 28.51 -25.72 -4.77
CA GLU A 210 29.80 -26.08 -4.17
C GLU A 210 30.82 -24.93 -4.22
N ALA A 211 31.52 -24.70 -3.11
CA ALA A 211 32.65 -23.78 -3.05
C ALA A 211 33.88 -24.41 -2.38
N ARG A 212 35.01 -24.49 -3.09
CA ARG A 212 36.29 -25.00 -2.53
C ARG A 212 36.82 -24.13 -1.37
N SER A 213 36.33 -22.91 -1.24
CA SER A 213 36.56 -22.02 -0.10
C SER A 213 35.38 -21.08 0.03
N GLY A 214 34.81 -20.95 1.24
CA GLY A 214 33.63 -20.13 1.49
C GLY A 214 32.30 -20.88 1.33
N ALA A 215 31.41 -20.38 0.47
CA ALA A 215 29.97 -20.66 0.59
C ALA A 215 29.20 -20.57 -0.73
N ALA A 216 27.97 -21.09 -0.77
CA ALA A 216 27.07 -20.95 -1.92
C ALA A 216 26.77 -19.47 -2.24
N ILE A 217 26.50 -18.66 -1.22
CA ILE A 217 26.44 -17.20 -1.32
C ILE A 217 27.62 -16.58 -0.56
N TRP A 218 28.35 -15.65 -1.20
CA TRP A 218 29.37 -14.83 -0.56
C TRP A 218 29.14 -13.34 -0.83
N SER A 219 29.12 -12.54 0.25
CA SER A 219 29.06 -11.06 0.21
C SER A 219 30.06 -10.45 1.19
N ASP A 220 30.73 -9.34 0.86
CA ASP A 220 31.70 -8.65 1.76
C ASP A 220 31.07 -7.51 2.60
N ALA A 221 29.79 -7.19 2.39
CA ALA A 221 29.13 -6.04 3.03
C ALA A 221 27.76 -6.37 3.66
N GLY A 222 26.88 -7.09 2.96
CA GLY A 222 25.55 -7.41 3.47
C GLY A 222 24.80 -8.45 2.64
N LEU A 223 23.81 -9.10 3.25
CA LEU A 223 23.00 -10.14 2.62
C LEU A 223 21.56 -10.06 3.17
N TRP A 224 20.60 -9.73 2.31
CA TRP A 224 19.19 -9.67 2.65
C TRP A 224 18.47 -10.78 1.87
N LEU A 225 17.84 -11.72 2.59
CA LEU A 225 17.11 -12.86 2.02
C LEU A 225 15.66 -12.84 2.54
N GLN A 226 14.79 -12.21 1.75
CA GLN A 226 13.37 -12.06 2.02
C GLN A 226 12.57 -12.85 0.97
N GLY A 227 12.16 -14.06 1.32
CA GLY A 227 11.30 -14.88 0.47
C GLY A 227 10.12 -15.49 1.21
N TRP A 228 9.17 -16.03 0.46
CA TRP A 228 8.15 -16.94 0.97
C TRP A 228 8.76 -18.32 1.27
N SER A 229 9.75 -18.73 0.47
CA SER A 229 10.58 -19.90 0.73
C SER A 229 12.01 -19.66 0.26
N THR A 230 12.98 -19.81 1.16
CA THR A 230 14.40 -19.86 0.81
C THR A 230 14.96 -21.24 1.16
N ILE A 231 15.44 -22.01 0.18
CA ILE A 231 15.86 -23.40 0.36
C ILE A 231 17.35 -23.57 0.10
N PHE A 232 18.08 -24.18 1.05
CA PHE A 232 19.44 -24.69 0.83
C PHE A 232 19.42 -26.22 0.95
N GLU A 233 19.85 -26.91 -0.11
CA GLU A 233 19.80 -28.37 -0.22
C GLU A 233 21.14 -28.90 -0.75
N LYS A 234 21.78 -29.83 -0.03
CA LYS A 234 22.99 -30.57 -0.49
C LYS A 234 24.19 -29.68 -0.90
N CYS A 235 24.25 -28.42 -0.49
CA CYS A 235 25.43 -27.58 -0.73
C CYS A 235 26.66 -28.18 -0.03
N ASP A 236 27.80 -28.16 -0.72
CA ASP A 236 29.10 -28.60 -0.18
C ASP A 236 30.12 -27.46 -0.14
N CYS A 237 30.96 -27.50 0.89
CA CYS A 237 31.94 -26.48 1.18
C CYS A 237 33.17 -27.18 1.78
N SER A 238 33.61 -28.28 1.17
CA SER A 238 34.61 -29.22 1.68
C SER A 238 36.03 -28.64 1.90
N GLY A 239 36.23 -27.36 1.61
CA GLY A 239 37.44 -26.61 1.96
C GLY A 239 37.56 -26.28 3.45
N ARG A 240 38.79 -25.99 3.88
CA ARG A 240 39.05 -25.43 5.23
C ARG A 240 38.34 -24.07 5.34
N ARG A 241 37.36 -23.96 6.25
CA ARG A 241 36.45 -22.80 6.46
C ARG A 241 35.26 -22.67 5.48
N GLY A 242 34.66 -23.78 5.06
CA GLY A 242 33.43 -23.75 4.26
C GLY A 242 32.12 -23.71 5.07
N ASN A 243 31.24 -22.76 4.75
CA ASN A 243 29.91 -22.58 5.37
C ASN A 243 28.84 -22.43 4.26
N THR A 244 27.56 -22.69 4.53
CA THR A 244 26.48 -22.72 3.52
C THR A 244 26.25 -21.34 2.88
N ALA A 245 26.28 -20.28 3.70
CA ALA A 245 26.31 -18.87 3.29
C ALA A 245 27.39 -18.17 4.13
N VAL A 246 28.16 -17.24 3.54
CA VAL A 246 29.12 -16.37 4.25
C VAL A 246 28.83 -14.91 3.91
N VAL A 247 28.75 -14.09 4.96
CA VAL A 247 28.72 -12.63 4.84
C VAL A 247 29.95 -12.11 5.55
N ARG A 248 31.01 -11.82 4.80
CA ARG A 248 32.29 -11.32 5.33
C ARG A 248 32.24 -9.81 5.54
N VAL A 249 31.30 -9.39 6.37
CA VAL A 249 30.99 -7.99 6.72
C VAL A 249 32.28 -7.25 7.12
N GLY A 250 32.72 -6.29 6.31
CA GLY A 250 33.82 -5.37 6.63
C GLY A 250 33.39 -4.06 7.31
N PHE A 251 32.12 -3.67 7.16
CA PHE A 251 31.49 -2.47 7.73
C PHE A 251 30.04 -2.78 8.09
N ARG A 252 29.44 -2.08 9.07
CA ARG A 252 28.09 -2.36 9.64
C ARG A 252 27.10 -2.98 8.65
N GLY A 253 26.87 -4.29 8.80
CA GLY A 253 26.05 -5.09 7.89
C GLY A 253 24.77 -5.59 8.55
N HIS A 254 23.76 -5.87 7.72
CA HIS A 254 22.56 -6.57 8.14
C HIS A 254 22.47 -7.93 7.44
N LEU A 255 22.07 -8.95 8.19
CA LEU A 255 21.68 -10.24 7.67
C LEU A 255 20.24 -10.55 8.12
N ASN A 256 19.29 -10.36 7.21
CA ASN A 256 17.88 -10.69 7.44
C ASN A 256 17.53 -11.94 6.63
N ILE A 257 16.98 -12.96 7.29
CA ILE A 257 16.66 -14.28 6.74
C ILE A 257 15.25 -14.65 7.18
N MET A 258 14.32 -14.84 6.23
CA MET A 258 12.94 -15.19 6.53
C MET A 258 12.49 -16.46 5.79
N ASN A 259 11.65 -17.28 6.43
CA ASN A 259 11.05 -18.51 5.89
C ASN A 259 12.07 -19.44 5.20
N THR A 260 13.17 -19.75 5.90
CA THR A 260 14.34 -20.43 5.31
C THR A 260 14.48 -21.87 5.78
N GLN A 261 14.52 -22.81 4.83
CA GLN A 261 14.76 -24.23 5.08
C GLN A 261 16.17 -24.63 4.63
N ILE A 262 16.94 -25.22 5.54
CA ILE A 262 18.28 -25.76 5.25
C ILE A 262 18.25 -27.27 5.51
N SER A 263 18.68 -28.06 4.53
CA SER A 263 18.59 -29.52 4.59
C SER A 263 19.80 -30.21 3.94
N THR A 264 20.37 -31.19 4.65
CA THR A 264 21.37 -32.13 4.12
C THR A 264 22.66 -31.51 3.55
N SER A 265 23.00 -30.27 3.89
CA SER A 265 24.28 -29.65 3.51
C SER A 265 25.44 -30.19 4.37
N VAL A 266 26.60 -30.33 3.73
CA VAL A 266 27.84 -30.78 4.40
C VAL A 266 28.51 -29.62 5.14
N CYS A 267 28.29 -28.39 4.69
CA CYS A 267 28.81 -27.17 5.30
C CYS A 267 28.13 -26.86 6.65
N PHE A 268 28.87 -26.17 7.52
CA PHE A 268 28.27 -25.39 8.63
C PHE A 268 27.26 -24.38 8.07
N PHE A 269 26.31 -23.88 8.87
CA PHE A 269 25.68 -22.59 8.57
C PHE A 269 26.36 -21.53 9.46
N GLY A 270 27.11 -20.61 8.84
CA GLY A 270 28.14 -19.87 9.56
C GLY A 270 28.48 -18.52 8.94
N ILE A 271 28.21 -17.46 9.68
CA ILE A 271 28.32 -16.07 9.27
C ILE A 271 29.68 -15.55 9.76
N ASP A 272 30.71 -15.80 8.96
CA ASP A 272 32.09 -15.33 9.19
C ASP A 272 32.24 -13.83 8.85
N ALA A 273 31.55 -12.99 9.62
CA ALA A 273 31.59 -11.54 9.55
C ALA A 273 32.75 -10.99 10.39
N LEU A 274 33.47 -9.98 9.89
CA LEU A 274 34.66 -9.40 10.54
C LEU A 274 34.41 -8.02 11.17
N GLY A 275 33.13 -7.63 11.30
CA GLY A 275 32.69 -6.39 11.90
C GLY A 275 31.24 -6.50 12.36
N ALA A 276 30.83 -5.55 13.21
CA ALA A 276 29.52 -5.53 13.85
C ALA A 276 28.38 -5.70 12.82
N PHE A 277 27.56 -6.74 13.00
CA PHE A 277 26.41 -7.01 12.14
C PHE A 277 25.16 -7.38 12.95
N ALA A 278 23.99 -7.00 12.44
CA ALA A 278 22.72 -7.44 13.02
C ALA A 278 22.19 -8.67 12.25
N LEU A 279 21.99 -9.77 12.97
CA LEU A 279 21.41 -11.02 12.47
C LEU A 279 19.93 -11.08 12.86
N ARG A 280 19.05 -11.19 11.87
CA ARG A 280 17.65 -11.58 12.07
C ARG A 280 17.34 -12.87 11.31
N ILE A 281 16.81 -13.86 12.03
CA ILE A 281 16.27 -15.09 11.45
C ILE A 281 14.82 -15.22 11.92
N ASP A 282 13.87 -15.31 10.99
CA ASP A 282 12.46 -15.55 11.27
C ASP A 282 11.98 -16.81 10.52
N ARG A 283 11.37 -17.76 11.24
CA ARG A 283 10.86 -19.05 10.70
C ARG A 283 11.92 -19.86 9.95
N GLY A 284 13.11 -20.03 10.56
CA GLY A 284 14.17 -20.90 10.05
C GLY A 284 13.96 -22.37 10.42
N LEU A 285 14.02 -23.29 9.45
CA LEU A 285 14.00 -24.74 9.67
C LEU A 285 15.35 -25.36 9.27
N PHE A 286 16.10 -25.84 10.25
CA PHE A 286 17.42 -26.44 10.07
C PHE A 286 17.33 -27.97 10.21
N SER A 287 17.95 -28.72 9.29
CA SER A 287 17.91 -30.19 9.32
C SER A 287 19.15 -30.85 8.71
N TRP A 288 19.61 -31.94 9.33
CA TRP A 288 20.69 -32.81 8.83
C TRP A 288 22.03 -32.11 8.49
N LEU A 289 22.35 -31.01 9.15
CA LEU A 289 23.67 -30.37 9.14
C LEU A 289 24.71 -31.26 9.83
N ARG A 290 25.88 -31.46 9.22
CA ARG A 290 26.96 -32.26 9.81
C ARG A 290 27.61 -31.62 11.05
N ALA A 291 27.62 -30.29 11.14
CA ALA A 291 28.11 -29.56 12.31
C ALA A 291 27.57 -28.12 12.32
N GLY A 292 27.38 -27.54 13.52
CA GLY A 292 27.16 -26.12 13.81
C GLY A 292 26.12 -25.36 12.98
N ALA A 293 24.95 -25.12 13.58
CA ALA A 293 23.86 -24.40 12.92
C ALA A 293 24.06 -22.88 12.77
N ILE A 294 24.76 -22.17 13.68
CA ILE A 294 25.00 -20.72 13.54
C ILE A 294 26.36 -20.32 14.14
N LEU A 295 27.39 -20.16 13.30
CA LEU A 295 28.56 -19.36 13.67
C LEU A 295 28.26 -17.87 13.48
N ALA A 296 28.56 -17.01 14.45
CA ALA A 296 28.25 -15.57 14.40
C ALA A 296 29.28 -14.73 15.19
N ASP A 297 30.58 -14.92 14.93
CA ASP A 297 31.67 -14.50 15.82
C ASP A 297 31.68 -12.99 16.20
N PHE A 298 31.06 -12.08 15.42
CA PHE A 298 31.07 -10.61 15.66
C PHE A 298 29.70 -9.90 15.45
N ALA A 299 28.57 -10.56 15.79
CA ALA A 299 27.23 -9.96 15.65
C ALA A 299 26.92 -8.92 16.75
N SER A 300 26.58 -7.66 16.44
CA SER A 300 26.13 -6.72 17.47
C SER A 300 24.82 -7.17 18.10
N ASP A 301 23.89 -7.64 17.26
CA ASP A 301 22.53 -7.99 17.63
C ASP A 301 22.14 -9.30 16.95
N VAL A 302 21.60 -10.25 17.72
CA VAL A 302 21.13 -11.54 17.21
C VAL A 302 19.68 -11.74 17.62
N ASN A 303 18.75 -11.70 16.67
CA ASN A 303 17.33 -11.93 16.89
C ASN A 303 16.86 -13.17 16.09
N ILE A 304 16.48 -14.24 16.77
CA ILE A 304 16.01 -15.49 16.16
C ILE A 304 14.58 -15.77 16.65
N GLN A 305 13.63 -15.75 15.72
CA GLN A 305 12.20 -15.88 15.99
C GLN A 305 11.63 -17.12 15.28
N HIS A 306 10.79 -17.88 15.98
CA HIS A 306 10.01 -19.03 15.46
C HIS A 306 10.84 -20.11 14.73
N ALA A 307 12.13 -20.28 15.08
CA ALA A 307 13.03 -21.21 14.40
C ALA A 307 12.98 -22.63 14.97
N SER A 308 13.25 -23.66 14.16
CA SER A 308 13.39 -25.04 14.62
C SER A 308 14.58 -25.77 14.01
N SER A 309 15.23 -26.61 14.81
CA SER A 309 16.40 -27.43 14.44
C SER A 309 16.09 -28.90 14.67
N GLN A 310 16.28 -29.75 13.65
CA GLN A 310 15.94 -31.18 13.67
C GLN A 310 17.14 -32.06 13.32
N HIS A 311 17.48 -32.98 14.23
CA HIS A 311 18.64 -33.89 14.10
C HIS A 311 19.98 -33.14 13.99
N THR A 312 20.06 -31.94 14.57
CA THR A 312 21.19 -31.02 14.46
C THR A 312 21.49 -30.33 15.79
N ALA A 313 22.77 -30.24 16.13
CA ALA A 313 23.26 -29.49 17.27
C ALA A 313 23.31 -27.98 16.94
N MET A 314 22.59 -27.16 17.72
CA MET A 314 22.53 -25.71 17.55
C MET A 314 23.66 -25.04 18.34
N PHE A 315 24.89 -25.15 17.82
CA PHE A 315 25.97 -24.27 18.24
C PHE A 315 25.66 -22.83 17.78
N LEU A 316 25.57 -21.90 18.73
CA LEU A 316 25.51 -20.45 18.49
C LEU A 316 26.70 -19.79 19.19
N LYS A 317 27.83 -19.72 18.47
CA LYS A 317 29.05 -19.11 18.99
C LYS A 317 29.18 -17.68 18.45
N ALA A 318 29.24 -16.71 19.35
CA ALA A 318 29.28 -15.29 19.03
C ALA A 318 30.13 -14.54 20.06
N ARG A 319 31.34 -14.12 19.66
CA ARG A 319 32.33 -13.55 20.60
C ARG A 319 31.97 -12.12 21.01
N SER A 320 31.63 -11.26 20.05
CA SER A 320 31.37 -9.85 20.31
C SER A 320 29.91 -9.47 20.06
N VAL A 321 29.06 -9.57 21.10
CA VAL A 321 27.61 -9.30 21.03
C VAL A 321 27.15 -8.28 22.06
N GLN A 322 26.18 -7.45 21.69
CA GLN A 322 25.48 -6.49 22.55
C GLN A 322 24.08 -6.99 22.92
N THR A 323 23.29 -7.53 21.98
CA THR A 323 21.98 -8.14 22.29
C THR A 323 21.80 -9.53 21.65
N VAL A 324 21.22 -10.47 22.39
CA VAL A 324 20.72 -11.76 21.89
C VAL A 324 19.26 -11.92 22.32
N ARG A 325 18.37 -12.13 21.35
CA ARG A 325 16.95 -12.39 21.55
C ARG A 325 16.57 -13.68 20.84
N LEU A 326 16.16 -14.69 21.59
CA LEU A 326 15.64 -15.96 21.06
C LEU A 326 14.16 -16.06 21.44
N GLN A 327 13.28 -16.16 20.45
CA GLN A 327 11.82 -16.23 20.62
C GLN A 327 11.23 -17.44 19.90
N ASP A 328 10.45 -18.27 20.61
CA ASP A 328 9.79 -19.48 20.09
C ASP A 328 10.71 -20.50 19.39
N VAL A 329 11.97 -20.60 19.83
CA VAL A 329 12.98 -21.47 19.20
C VAL A 329 12.86 -22.92 19.70
N LYS A 330 12.73 -23.89 18.78
CA LYS A 330 12.52 -25.33 19.08
C LYS A 330 13.67 -26.21 18.61
N VAL A 331 14.53 -26.66 19.53
CA VAL A 331 15.74 -27.44 19.23
C VAL A 331 15.52 -28.93 19.53
N PHE A 332 15.42 -29.76 18.49
CA PHE A 332 15.35 -31.23 18.58
C PHE A 332 16.75 -31.82 18.37
N CYS A 333 17.43 -32.12 19.48
CA CYS A 333 18.82 -32.53 19.48
C CYS A 333 19.00 -34.04 19.70
N THR A 334 19.95 -34.61 18.96
CA THR A 334 20.48 -35.98 19.13
C THR A 334 21.99 -35.89 18.95
N PRO A 335 22.75 -35.50 20.00
CA PRO A 335 24.16 -35.17 19.85
C PRO A 335 25.01 -36.44 19.65
N PRO A 336 25.88 -36.52 18.63
CA PRO A 336 26.95 -37.52 18.64
C PRO A 336 27.88 -37.29 19.85
N ALA A 337 28.53 -38.36 20.31
CA ALA A 337 29.35 -38.38 21.52
C ALA A 337 30.35 -37.21 21.56
N GLY A 338 30.35 -36.45 22.66
CA GLY A 338 31.23 -35.28 22.85
C GLY A 338 30.75 -33.97 22.21
N THR A 339 29.54 -33.92 21.63
CA THR A 339 28.94 -32.65 21.17
C THR A 339 27.85 -32.15 22.12
N ARG A 340 27.69 -30.82 22.19
CA ARG A 340 26.67 -30.12 23.00
C ARG A 340 25.50 -29.69 22.13
N CYS A 341 24.28 -29.67 22.68
CA CYS A 341 23.09 -29.29 21.91
C CYS A 341 22.94 -27.78 21.73
N ILE A 342 23.30 -27.01 22.76
CA ILE A 342 23.48 -25.56 22.74
C ILE A 342 24.78 -25.24 23.50
N ASP A 343 25.70 -24.54 22.85
CA ASP A 343 26.91 -23.96 23.45
C ASP A 343 26.91 -22.46 23.08
N LEU A 344 26.73 -21.61 24.09
CA LEU A 344 26.66 -20.15 23.98
C LEU A 344 27.88 -19.55 24.71
N GLY A 345 28.86 -19.10 23.94
CA GLY A 345 30.10 -18.53 24.47
C GLY A 345 30.26 -17.05 24.14
N PHE A 346 30.04 -16.18 25.13
CA PHE A 346 30.12 -14.73 25.03
C PHE A 346 31.51 -14.22 25.48
N TRP A 347 32.05 -13.20 24.80
CA TRP A 347 33.34 -12.59 25.13
C TRP A 347 33.22 -11.05 25.32
N THR A 348 32.03 -10.57 25.66
CA THR A 348 31.72 -9.14 25.88
C THR A 348 31.11 -8.90 27.27
N ASP A 349 31.62 -7.89 27.99
CA ASP A 349 31.23 -7.57 29.37
C ASP A 349 29.78 -7.02 29.53
N ARG A 350 29.06 -6.84 28.40
CA ARG A 350 27.75 -6.15 28.33
C ARG A 350 26.83 -6.76 27.27
N ALA A 351 26.61 -8.07 27.31
CA ALA A 351 25.60 -8.73 26.48
C ALA A 351 24.23 -8.79 27.18
N GLU A 352 23.21 -8.17 26.60
CA GLU A 352 21.80 -8.37 26.97
C GLU A 352 21.31 -9.69 26.36
N ILE A 353 20.73 -10.60 27.15
CA ILE A 353 20.20 -11.89 26.68
C ILE A 353 18.73 -12.01 27.09
N GLN A 354 17.86 -12.13 26.09
CA GLN A 354 16.43 -12.36 26.24
C GLN A 354 16.05 -13.72 25.63
N LEU A 355 15.44 -14.59 26.44
CA LEU A 355 14.96 -15.91 26.02
C LEU A 355 13.45 -15.97 26.27
N ASP A 356 12.67 -16.24 25.24
CA ASP A 356 11.20 -16.28 25.27
C ASP A 356 10.71 -17.48 24.44
N GLY A 357 9.76 -18.28 24.96
CA GLY A 357 9.22 -19.46 24.26
C GLY A 357 10.23 -20.55 23.82
N VAL A 358 11.49 -20.55 24.30
CA VAL A 358 12.54 -21.49 23.85
C VAL A 358 12.31 -22.90 24.41
N GLN A 359 12.22 -23.90 23.53
CA GLN A 359 11.97 -25.31 23.87
C GLN A 359 13.11 -26.22 23.39
N LEU A 360 13.66 -27.05 24.28
CA LEU A 360 14.71 -28.02 23.97
C LEU A 360 14.21 -29.46 24.14
N PHE A 361 14.21 -30.21 23.04
CA PHE A 361 13.78 -31.61 22.98
C PHE A 361 15.03 -32.50 22.84
N HIS A 362 15.44 -33.13 23.93
CA HIS A 362 16.60 -34.02 23.95
C HIS A 362 16.17 -35.49 23.91
N ARG A 363 16.49 -36.22 22.83
CA ARG A 363 16.21 -37.65 22.74
C ARG A 363 17.39 -38.45 23.28
N ILE A 364 17.33 -38.79 24.57
CA ILE A 364 18.34 -39.62 25.23
C ILE A 364 18.45 -40.97 24.51
N THR A 365 19.66 -41.30 24.04
CA THR A 365 20.07 -42.68 23.80
C THR A 365 20.93 -43.10 25.00
N SER A 366 20.69 -44.29 25.54
CA SER A 366 20.93 -44.59 26.97
C SER A 366 22.40 -44.60 27.46
N ASN A 367 23.38 -44.40 26.57
CA ASN A 367 24.79 -44.68 26.84
C ASN A 367 25.73 -43.47 26.59
N LEU A 368 25.23 -42.25 26.38
CA LEU A 368 26.05 -41.06 26.07
C LEU A 368 25.77 -39.89 27.04
N GLY A 369 26.69 -39.66 27.98
CA GLY A 369 26.66 -38.51 28.89
C GLY A 369 27.18 -37.23 28.23
N GLY A 370 26.31 -36.52 27.51
CA GLY A 370 26.60 -35.20 26.92
C GLY A 370 25.96 -34.06 27.70
N GLU A 371 26.68 -32.96 27.90
CA GLU A 371 26.15 -31.72 28.50
C GLU A 371 25.10 -31.09 27.56
N SER A 372 23.87 -30.87 28.05
CA SER A 372 22.74 -30.45 27.21
C SER A 372 22.78 -28.98 26.80
N VAL A 373 23.14 -28.08 27.72
CA VAL A 373 23.23 -26.62 27.49
C VAL A 373 24.40 -26.08 28.29
N VAL A 374 25.28 -25.29 27.66
CA VAL A 374 26.37 -24.59 28.34
C VAL A 374 26.36 -23.11 27.99
N LEU A 375 26.46 -22.27 29.02
CA LEU A 375 26.61 -20.82 28.92
C LEU A 375 27.99 -20.43 29.47
N ARG A 376 28.76 -19.66 28.72
CA ARG A 376 30.04 -19.08 29.16
C ARG A 376 29.99 -17.55 29.07
N PHE A 377 30.42 -16.91 30.15
CA PHE A 377 30.46 -15.45 30.31
C PHE A 377 31.90 -15.00 30.65
N PRO A 378 32.29 -13.76 30.33
CA PRO A 378 33.51 -13.17 30.89
C PRO A 378 33.28 -12.74 32.35
N VAL A 379 34.34 -12.80 33.15
CA VAL A 379 34.34 -12.57 34.62
C VAL A 379 33.74 -11.22 35.06
N ASN A 380 33.68 -10.22 34.16
CA ASN A 380 33.16 -8.89 34.43
C ASN A 380 31.69 -8.65 33.96
N ALA A 381 30.99 -9.68 33.48
CA ALA A 381 29.65 -9.53 32.90
C ALA A 381 28.58 -9.14 33.95
N ALA A 382 28.10 -7.89 33.89
CA ALA A 382 27.11 -7.36 34.82
C ALA A 382 25.67 -7.79 34.45
N TRP A 383 25.19 -8.90 35.02
CA TRP A 383 23.82 -9.39 34.79
C TRP A 383 22.77 -8.50 35.47
N GLN A 384 22.03 -7.70 34.69
CA GLN A 384 20.88 -6.93 35.16
C GLN A 384 19.56 -7.63 34.75
N PRO A 385 18.72 -8.10 35.70
CA PRO A 385 17.48 -8.81 35.40
C PRO A 385 16.34 -7.83 35.03
N ALA A 386 16.41 -7.24 33.83
CA ALA A 386 15.32 -6.45 33.26
C ALA A 386 14.17 -7.37 32.79
N SER A 387 13.10 -7.44 33.59
CA SER A 387 11.82 -8.10 33.25
C SER A 387 11.93 -9.50 32.60
N ALA A 388 12.65 -10.42 33.25
CA ALA A 388 12.67 -11.81 32.83
C ALA A 388 11.32 -12.49 33.13
N ASN A 389 10.58 -12.89 32.09
CA ASN A 389 9.58 -13.95 32.21
C ASN A 389 10.28 -15.26 32.64
N PRO A 390 9.63 -16.12 33.46
CA PRO A 390 10.24 -17.39 33.86
C PRO A 390 10.43 -18.30 32.65
N VAL A 391 11.64 -18.85 32.48
CA VAL A 391 11.95 -19.79 31.39
C VAL A 391 11.23 -21.11 31.64
N GLU A 392 10.13 -21.35 30.92
CA GLU A 392 9.23 -22.50 31.13
C GLU A 392 9.76 -23.79 30.48
N LEU A 393 10.77 -24.38 31.13
CA LEU A 393 11.44 -25.62 30.71
C LEU A 393 10.54 -26.85 30.89
N THR A 394 9.65 -27.07 29.93
CA THR A 394 8.76 -28.24 29.83
C THR A 394 9.53 -29.52 29.51
N CYS A 395 10.07 -30.15 30.56
CA CYS A 395 10.81 -31.41 30.47
C CYS A 395 9.87 -32.61 30.36
N TYR A 396 10.15 -33.55 29.46
CA TYR A 396 9.46 -34.84 29.39
C TYR A 396 10.05 -35.82 30.42
N PRO A 397 9.26 -36.80 30.92
CA PRO A 397 9.72 -37.74 31.94
C PRO A 397 10.93 -38.55 31.44
N GLY A 398 12.03 -38.48 32.19
CA GLY A 398 13.30 -39.17 31.87
C GLY A 398 14.48 -38.24 31.58
N SER A 399 14.28 -36.93 31.41
CA SER A 399 15.37 -35.96 31.17
C SER A 399 15.47 -34.88 32.24
N TYR A 400 16.61 -34.79 32.91
CA TYR A 400 17.00 -33.64 33.74
C TYR A 400 18.12 -32.87 33.02
N PRO A 401 17.89 -31.62 32.57
CA PRO A 401 18.96 -30.79 32.01
C PRO A 401 19.89 -30.29 33.13
N GLU A 402 21.15 -30.70 33.10
CA GLU A 402 22.16 -30.21 34.03
C GLU A 402 22.64 -28.81 33.58
N PHE A 403 22.31 -27.79 34.37
CA PHE A 403 22.75 -26.42 34.11
C PHE A 403 24.09 -26.15 34.78
N LYS A 404 25.15 -26.12 33.97
CA LYS A 404 26.52 -25.91 34.44
C LYS A 404 27.02 -24.54 34.00
N LEU A 405 27.06 -23.61 34.96
CA LEU A 405 27.81 -22.37 34.83
C LEU A 405 29.28 -22.69 35.14
N THR A 406 30.18 -22.36 34.23
CA THR A 406 31.62 -22.54 34.41
C THR A 406 32.33 -21.22 34.10
N ASP A 407 32.85 -20.57 35.13
CA ASP A 407 33.92 -19.59 34.95
C ASP A 407 35.21 -20.31 34.53
N GLU A 408 36.00 -19.68 33.66
CA GLU A 408 37.35 -20.13 33.32
C GLU A 408 38.35 -19.36 34.21
N ASP A 409 38.79 -20.05 35.28
CA ASP A 409 39.85 -19.74 36.26
C ASP A 409 39.66 -18.63 37.33
N HIS A 410 40.08 -18.99 38.55
CA HIS A 410 40.24 -18.20 39.79
C HIS A 410 39.00 -17.88 40.65
N SER A 411 39.28 -17.48 41.90
CA SER A 411 38.42 -17.74 43.05
C SER A 411 38.07 -16.50 43.90
N GLU A 412 36.95 -15.86 43.60
CA GLU A 412 36.11 -15.15 44.58
C GLU A 412 34.75 -14.79 43.96
N VAL A 413 33.62 -15.19 44.58
CA VAL A 413 32.27 -15.01 44.01
C VAL A 413 31.34 -14.27 44.97
N LYS A 414 30.84 -13.11 44.56
CA LYS A 414 29.78 -12.37 45.27
C LYS A 414 28.38 -12.77 44.77
N THR A 415 27.80 -13.77 45.43
CA THR A 415 26.34 -14.04 45.52
C THR A 415 25.52 -13.91 44.22
N VAL A 416 25.38 -15.01 43.47
CA VAL A 416 24.39 -15.15 42.38
C VAL A 416 22.97 -15.38 42.95
N PRO A 417 21.91 -14.73 42.43
CA PRO A 417 20.54 -15.00 42.86
C PRO A 417 20.04 -16.42 42.51
N LYS A 418 19.32 -17.07 43.44
CA LYS A 418 18.72 -18.39 43.18
C LYS A 418 17.53 -18.29 42.23
N LEU A 419 17.67 -18.85 41.03
CA LEU A 419 16.55 -19.18 40.15
C LEU A 419 15.59 -20.15 40.86
N LYS A 420 14.29 -19.84 40.87
CA LYS A 420 13.22 -20.76 41.30
C LYS A 420 12.56 -21.38 40.07
N PRO A 421 12.78 -22.68 39.76
CA PRO A 421 11.95 -23.37 38.78
C PRO A 421 10.52 -23.51 39.33
N ARG A 422 9.51 -23.19 38.51
CA ARG A 422 8.10 -23.37 38.86
C ARG A 422 7.63 -24.69 38.24
N VAL A 423 7.80 -25.78 38.98
CA VAL A 423 7.39 -27.12 38.55
C VAL A 423 5.96 -27.39 39.04
N ASP A 424 5.01 -27.52 38.12
CA ASP A 424 3.61 -27.80 38.43
C ASP A 424 3.32 -29.32 38.29
N CYS A 425 3.58 -30.07 39.37
CA CYS A 425 3.35 -31.52 39.43
C CYS A 425 2.02 -31.84 40.13
N SER A 426 0.91 -31.43 39.54
CA SER A 426 -0.44 -31.57 40.09
C SER A 426 -1.16 -32.89 39.71
N THR A 427 -0.49 -34.04 39.81
CA THR A 427 -1.14 -35.38 39.88
C THR A 427 -0.21 -36.49 40.44
N LEU A 428 -0.29 -36.77 41.76
CA LEU A 428 -0.32 -38.10 42.41
C LEU A 428 -0.01 -37.98 43.93
N VAL A 429 -0.63 -38.85 44.72
CA VAL A 429 -0.71 -38.89 46.20
C VAL A 429 -0.96 -40.38 46.58
N PRO A 430 -0.56 -40.93 47.75
CA PRO A 430 0.17 -40.35 48.90
C PRO A 430 1.52 -41.06 49.24
N ASP A 431 2.30 -40.51 50.17
CA ASP A 431 2.53 -41.07 51.53
C ASP A 431 3.78 -40.48 52.21
N GLY A 432 3.80 -40.47 53.56
CA GLY A 432 5.03 -40.24 54.35
C GLY A 432 5.00 -39.07 55.35
N CYS A 433 4.87 -39.41 56.64
CA CYS A 433 5.16 -38.57 57.81
C CYS A 433 6.48 -37.75 57.69
N CYS A 434 6.68 -36.61 58.36
CA CYS A 434 6.38 -36.34 59.77
C CYS A 434 6.56 -34.84 60.12
N ILE A 435 5.98 -34.37 61.23
CA ILE A 435 6.27 -33.06 61.85
C ILE A 435 7.17 -33.29 63.08
N LEU A 436 8.15 -32.40 63.31
CA LEU A 436 8.77 -32.23 64.63
C LEU A 436 9.19 -30.77 64.84
N VAL A 437 9.06 -30.29 66.08
CA VAL A 437 9.28 -28.91 66.51
C VAL A 437 10.36 -28.89 67.60
N GLY A 438 11.31 -27.95 67.55
CA GLY A 438 12.28 -27.79 68.63
C GLY A 438 13.36 -26.73 68.40
N GLY A 439 13.40 -25.73 69.28
CA GLY A 439 14.64 -25.12 69.81
C GLY A 439 14.64 -25.30 71.34
N PRO A 440 15.35 -24.49 72.16
CA PRO A 440 16.32 -23.42 71.83
C PRO A 440 17.64 -23.49 72.66
N GLY A 441 18.52 -22.47 72.54
CA GLY A 441 19.76 -22.28 73.34
C GLY A 441 21.00 -23.01 72.79
N HIS A 442 22.27 -22.77 73.19
CA HIS A 442 22.99 -21.76 74.02
C HIS A 442 24.53 -21.97 73.75
N ILE A 443 25.57 -21.20 74.17
CA ILE A 443 25.74 -20.06 75.10
C ILE A 443 26.89 -19.09 74.65
N LEU A 444 27.70 -18.55 75.57
CA LEU A 444 28.91 -17.68 75.50
C LEU A 444 30.14 -18.39 74.81
N ASN A 445 31.34 -17.80 74.56
CA ASN A 445 32.08 -16.76 75.31
C ASN A 445 33.32 -16.15 74.59
N ASN A 446 33.75 -14.93 74.98
CA ASN A 446 35.12 -14.31 74.94
C ASN A 446 35.96 -14.22 73.62
N SER A 447 36.91 -13.27 73.43
CA SER A 447 37.24 -11.98 74.09
C SER A 447 38.34 -11.17 73.33
N GLU A 448 38.60 -9.92 73.79
CA GLU A 448 39.80 -9.06 73.60
C GLU A 448 39.91 -8.04 72.44
N HIS A 449 39.92 -6.75 72.83
CA HIS A 449 40.84 -5.64 72.50
C HIS A 449 41.28 -5.37 71.02
N ARG A 450 41.24 -4.12 70.49
CA ARG A 450 41.56 -2.81 71.11
C ARG A 450 41.01 -1.61 70.27
N LEU A 451 40.83 -0.45 70.92
CA LEU A 451 41.12 0.96 70.52
C LEU A 451 41.35 1.28 69.02
N ASP A 452 40.85 2.36 68.39
CA ASP A 452 40.04 3.56 68.74
C ASP A 452 39.53 4.20 67.41
N THR A 453 38.78 5.31 67.27
CA THR A 453 38.31 6.42 68.15
C THR A 453 36.95 7.01 67.64
N GLU A 454 36.43 8.07 68.29
CA GLU A 454 35.59 9.21 67.79
C GLU A 454 34.53 9.00 66.67
N CYS A 455 33.21 9.19 66.92
CA CYS A 455 32.46 10.46 67.13
C CYS A 455 32.22 11.29 65.83
N THR A 456 31.04 11.86 65.51
CA THR A 456 29.80 12.10 66.32
C THR A 456 28.52 12.36 65.46
N THR A 457 27.35 12.22 66.10
CA THR A 457 26.03 12.90 65.87
C THR A 457 25.29 12.80 64.52
N ASP A 458 24.30 11.89 64.46
CA ASP A 458 22.86 12.12 64.72
C ASP A 458 22.03 13.30 64.14
N TRP A 459 20.95 12.90 63.44
CA TRP A 459 19.56 13.44 63.42
C TRP A 459 19.16 14.71 62.61
N PRO A 460 17.87 14.90 62.24
CA PRO A 460 17.44 15.59 61.00
C PRO A 460 16.43 16.75 61.19
N CYS A 461 15.94 17.39 60.10
CA CYS A 461 14.51 17.63 59.80
C CYS A 461 14.20 18.66 58.66
N LEU A 462 12.96 18.53 58.13
CA LEU A 462 12.08 19.57 57.54
C LEU A 462 12.32 20.17 56.14
N CYS A 463 11.22 20.73 55.61
CA CYS A 463 11.02 21.21 54.24
C CYS A 463 10.88 22.74 54.17
N LEU A 464 11.11 23.34 52.99
CA LEU A 464 10.11 24.15 52.26
C LEU A 464 10.63 24.69 50.91
N ASP A 465 9.70 25.06 50.03
CA ASP A 465 9.93 25.64 48.69
C ASP A 465 10.24 27.16 48.71
N VAL A 466 10.60 27.71 47.52
CA VAL A 466 10.09 28.97 46.90
C VAL A 466 11.16 29.91 46.24
N PHE A 467 11.04 30.04 44.91
CA PHE A 467 11.41 31.13 43.94
C PHE A 467 12.77 31.90 43.90
N CYS A 468 13.31 31.95 42.65
CA CYS A 468 13.98 33.11 41.96
C CYS A 468 15.37 33.62 42.45
N SER A 469 16.25 34.21 41.61
CA SER A 469 16.31 34.42 40.13
C SER A 469 17.74 34.87 39.68
N SER A 470 18.00 35.08 38.37
CA SER A 470 19.26 35.59 37.72
C SER A 470 20.51 34.67 37.79
N CYS A 471 21.30 34.40 36.71
CA CYS A 471 22.08 35.23 35.76
C CYS A 471 23.34 35.88 36.40
N THR A 472 24.58 35.80 35.87
CA THR A 472 25.10 35.54 34.50
C THR A 472 26.51 34.85 34.43
N VAL A 473 26.76 34.09 33.33
CA VAL A 473 27.96 34.10 32.43
C VAL A 473 29.38 34.32 33.04
N ARG A 474 30.41 33.46 32.87
CA ARG A 474 31.20 33.21 31.61
C ARG A 474 32.31 32.13 31.74
N SER A 475 32.55 31.32 30.69
CA SER A 475 33.84 30.69 30.24
C SER A 475 34.74 29.85 31.21
N LEU A 476 35.53 28.85 30.79
CA LEU A 476 35.97 28.42 29.44
C LEU A 476 36.17 26.87 29.35
N MET A 477 36.23 26.37 28.12
CA MET A 477 36.40 24.98 27.64
C MET A 477 37.60 24.19 28.21
N ARG A 478 37.49 22.85 28.27
CA ARG A 478 38.15 21.96 27.26
C ARG A 478 37.63 20.50 27.24
N VAL A 479 37.18 20.11 26.04
CA VAL A 479 37.27 18.77 25.40
C VAL A 479 37.07 17.51 26.26
N LEU A 480 35.93 16.85 26.05
CA LEU A 480 35.81 15.39 26.05
C LEU A 480 34.84 14.97 24.92
N SER A 481 35.15 13.90 24.19
CA SER A 481 34.33 13.45 23.05
C SER A 481 33.19 12.55 23.52
N ALA A 482 31.96 12.91 23.17
CA ALA A 482 30.75 12.13 23.47
C ALA A 482 29.94 11.89 22.18
N THR A 483 30.23 10.79 21.48
CA THR A 483 29.48 10.38 20.29
C THR A 483 28.21 9.61 20.71
N CYS A 484 27.13 10.33 20.99
CA CYS A 484 25.81 9.73 21.22
C CYS A 484 25.18 9.24 19.91
N ALA A 485 24.56 8.05 19.95
CA ALA A 485 23.83 7.46 18.83
C ALA A 485 22.31 7.55 19.04
N PRO A 486 21.50 7.69 17.97
CA PRO A 486 20.06 7.45 18.01
C PRO A 486 19.71 6.00 17.64
N CYS A 487 18.62 5.48 18.21
CA CYS A 487 18.16 4.10 18.01
C CYS A 487 17.12 3.97 16.87
N GLN A 488 17.09 2.80 16.23
CA GLN A 488 16.07 2.32 15.28
C GLN A 488 16.01 0.79 15.42
N TYR A 489 14.86 0.09 15.37
CA TYR A 489 13.45 0.49 15.32
C TYR A 489 12.63 -0.40 16.26
N GLY A 490 11.47 0.08 16.71
CA GLY A 490 10.39 -0.75 17.25
C GLY A 490 9.14 -0.60 16.39
N THR A 491 8.54 -1.70 15.95
CA THR A 491 7.22 -1.69 15.29
C THR A 491 6.13 -1.33 16.28
N MET A 492 5.34 -0.29 16.01
CA MET A 492 4.11 -0.01 16.75
C MET A 492 2.87 -0.40 15.94
N SER A 493 1.87 -0.90 16.68
CA SER A 493 0.46 -0.93 16.27
C SER A 493 0.01 0.47 15.82
N PRO A 494 -0.99 0.63 14.92
CA PRO A 494 -1.46 1.94 14.45
C PRO A 494 -2.10 2.77 15.57
N GLY A 495 -1.26 3.47 16.33
CA GLY A 495 -1.62 4.48 17.34
C GLY A 495 -0.95 5.81 17.01
N PHE A 496 -1.75 6.77 16.57
CA PHE A 496 -1.51 8.23 16.53
C PHE A 496 -0.04 8.71 16.60
N VAL A 497 0.58 8.93 15.44
CA VAL A 497 1.81 9.72 15.30
C VAL A 497 1.52 10.95 14.44
N ASN A 498 0.91 11.97 15.06
CA ASN A 498 0.60 13.27 14.45
C ASN A 498 1.66 14.32 14.85
N MET A 499 2.87 14.28 14.26
CA MET A 499 3.86 15.37 14.37
C MET A 499 4.77 15.45 13.14
N PRO A 500 5.18 16.66 12.70
CA PRO A 500 6.32 16.84 11.80
C PRO A 500 7.64 16.48 12.49
N LEU A 501 8.59 15.96 11.71
CA LEU A 501 10.00 15.96 12.09
C LEU A 501 10.64 17.26 11.61
N GLU A 502 10.99 18.16 12.53
CA GLU A 502 11.69 19.41 12.20
C GLU A 502 13.21 19.21 12.05
N PHE A 503 13.75 19.55 10.88
CA PHE A 503 15.14 19.27 10.51
C PHE A 503 16.12 20.42 10.85
N HIS A 504 16.54 20.53 12.11
CA HIS A 504 17.49 21.56 12.59
C HIS A 504 18.96 21.41 12.12
N GLN A 505 19.26 21.01 10.87
CA GLN A 505 20.65 21.00 10.39
C GLN A 505 20.89 21.02 8.86
N ILE A 506 20.44 22.07 8.16
CA ILE A 506 20.99 22.40 6.82
C ILE A 506 21.55 23.84 6.83
N ALA A 507 22.84 23.97 7.16
CA ALA A 507 23.53 25.26 7.26
C ALA A 507 24.09 25.72 5.90
N TRP A 508 23.32 26.52 5.15
CA TRP A 508 23.74 27.09 3.87
C TRP A 508 24.56 28.38 4.09
N ALA A 509 25.82 28.23 4.51
CA ALA A 509 26.70 29.35 4.87
C ALA A 509 27.14 30.21 3.65
N ALA A 510 26.29 31.11 3.20
CA ALA A 510 26.50 31.96 2.03
C ALA A 510 27.37 33.20 2.31
N ARG A 511 28.70 33.01 2.51
CA ARG A 511 29.74 34.05 2.26
C ARG A 511 31.17 33.48 2.33
N ASN A 512 31.90 33.63 1.22
CA ASN A 512 33.37 33.62 1.08
C ASN A 512 34.19 32.68 2.00
N VAL A 513 34.15 31.37 1.73
CA VAL A 513 35.22 30.44 2.16
C VAL A 513 35.61 29.55 0.96
N ASP A 514 36.90 29.54 0.62
CA ASP A 514 37.44 28.76 -0.49
C ASP A 514 37.54 27.25 -0.17
N ARG A 515 37.24 26.43 -1.19
CA ARG A 515 37.83 25.10 -1.44
C ARG A 515 37.91 24.07 -0.27
N HIS A 516 36.81 23.70 0.38
CA HIS A 516 36.63 22.30 0.83
C HIS A 516 35.17 21.89 1.05
N TRP A 517 34.52 21.38 -0.01
CA TRP A 517 33.21 20.72 0.09
C TRP A 517 33.35 19.23 0.47
N GLN A 518 33.38 18.94 1.77
CA GLN A 518 33.39 17.56 2.28
C GLN A 518 31.99 16.93 2.27
N LYS A 519 31.70 16.14 1.22
CA LYS A 519 30.99 14.82 1.22
C LYS A 519 29.74 14.52 2.09
N HIS A 520 29.13 15.46 2.80
CA HIS A 520 28.00 15.23 3.72
C HIS A 520 26.70 15.88 3.22
N SER A 521 25.99 15.21 2.30
CA SER A 521 24.68 15.66 1.79
C SER A 521 23.88 14.58 1.04
N CYS A 522 23.81 13.36 1.59
CA CYS A 522 23.00 12.27 1.01
C CYS A 522 22.09 11.52 2.02
N ASN A 523 22.23 11.74 3.32
CA ASN A 523 21.37 11.07 4.32
C ASN A 523 19.98 11.73 4.42
N ASP A 524 19.88 13.02 4.11
CA ASP A 524 18.67 13.82 4.35
C ASP A 524 17.50 13.38 3.45
N CYS A 525 17.77 13.01 2.20
CA CYS A 525 16.72 12.56 1.28
C CYS A 525 16.09 11.23 1.69
N THR A 526 16.81 10.35 2.41
CA THR A 526 16.25 9.10 2.94
C THR A 526 15.27 9.37 4.10
N LEU A 527 15.58 10.37 4.93
CA LEU A 527 14.70 10.81 6.02
C LEU A 527 13.49 11.60 5.48
N LEU A 528 13.70 12.40 4.43
CA LEU A 528 12.63 13.10 3.72
C LEU A 528 11.69 12.13 2.98
N ALA A 529 12.22 11.01 2.46
CA ALA A 529 11.43 9.91 1.89
C ALA A 529 10.60 9.17 2.95
N GLN A 530 11.14 9.01 4.18
CA GLN A 530 10.42 8.40 5.31
C GLN A 530 9.22 9.24 5.78
N SER A 531 9.25 10.57 5.70
CA SER A 531 8.11 11.40 6.13
C SER A 531 6.89 11.35 5.20
N VAL A 532 6.99 10.66 4.05
CA VAL A 532 5.93 10.55 3.04
C VAL A 532 5.82 9.14 2.42
N ASP A 533 6.37 8.11 3.09
CA ASP A 533 6.60 6.72 2.60
C ASP A 533 6.80 6.59 1.08
N THR A 534 7.62 7.44 0.46
CA THR A 534 7.86 7.45 -1.00
C THR A 534 9.29 7.79 -1.35
N THR A 535 9.85 7.14 -2.36
CA THR A 535 11.24 7.30 -2.76
C THR A 535 11.48 8.65 -3.45
N ILE A 536 12.13 9.58 -2.74
CA ILE A 536 12.65 10.84 -3.29
C ILE A 536 14.08 10.58 -3.77
N SER A 537 14.35 10.78 -5.06
CA SER A 537 15.64 10.47 -5.67
C SER A 537 16.54 11.70 -5.71
N CYS A 538 17.73 11.63 -5.10
CA CYS A 538 18.66 12.75 -4.98
C CYS A 538 19.98 12.45 -5.71
N GLY A 539 20.12 13.04 -6.90
CA GLY A 539 21.39 13.11 -7.63
C GLY A 539 22.20 14.35 -7.27
N ARG A 540 23.46 14.42 -7.71
CA ARG A 540 24.34 15.58 -7.49
C ARG A 540 23.71 16.85 -8.08
N GLY A 541 23.18 17.71 -7.21
CA GLY A 541 22.52 18.96 -7.63
C GLY A 541 21.14 18.79 -8.28
N SER A 542 20.48 17.63 -8.18
CA SER A 542 19.09 17.49 -8.63
C SER A 542 18.27 16.53 -7.77
N MET A 543 17.10 16.97 -7.32
CA MET A 543 16.14 16.20 -6.52
C MET A 543 14.89 15.92 -7.36
N GLU A 544 14.55 14.65 -7.51
CA GLU A 544 13.36 14.19 -8.21
C GLU A 544 12.27 13.78 -7.21
N VAL A 545 11.17 14.52 -7.26
CA VAL A 545 10.05 14.41 -6.32
C VAL A 545 8.92 13.64 -7.00
N PRO A 546 8.47 12.51 -6.44
CA PRO A 546 7.44 11.68 -7.06
C PRO A 546 6.08 12.38 -7.10
N ARG A 547 5.23 11.92 -8.02
CA ARG A 547 3.83 12.38 -8.11
C ARG A 547 3.09 12.10 -6.79
N GLY A 548 2.32 13.08 -6.34
CA GLY A 548 1.63 13.06 -5.04
C GLY A 548 2.45 13.62 -3.87
N VAL A 549 3.67 14.11 -4.11
CA VAL A 549 4.50 14.79 -3.09
C VAL A 549 4.79 16.24 -3.48
N MET A 550 4.79 17.13 -2.49
CA MET A 550 5.25 18.52 -2.54
C MET A 550 6.33 18.71 -1.47
N ILE A 551 7.35 19.53 -1.71
CA ILE A 551 8.39 19.85 -0.72
C ILE A 551 8.38 21.36 -0.43
N THR A 552 8.13 21.78 0.80
CA THR A 552 8.34 23.20 1.17
C THR A 552 9.75 23.40 1.70
N VAL A 553 10.25 24.63 1.57
CA VAL A 553 11.40 25.13 2.33
C VAL A 553 10.88 26.13 3.35
N HIS A 554 11.12 25.86 4.64
CA HIS A 554 10.85 26.79 5.72
C HIS A 554 12.15 27.41 6.22
N ARG A 555 12.08 28.66 6.72
CA ARG A 555 13.08 29.20 7.64
C ARG A 555 12.43 29.22 9.02
N LEU A 556 13.14 28.72 10.02
CA LEU A 556 12.60 28.56 11.38
C LEU A 556 12.44 29.91 12.11
N SER A 557 13.17 30.94 11.67
CA SER A 557 13.11 32.29 12.21
C SER A 557 13.73 33.28 11.21
N ASP A 558 13.38 34.56 11.28
CA ASP A 558 14.16 35.64 10.63
C ASP A 558 15.59 35.75 11.19
N TYR A 559 15.89 35.08 12.31
CA TYR A 559 17.21 35.02 12.95
C TYR A 559 17.98 33.70 12.76
N ASP A 560 17.45 32.71 12.02
CA ASP A 560 18.17 31.47 11.69
C ASP A 560 18.21 31.24 10.18
N ASP A 561 19.41 31.38 9.58
CA ASP A 561 19.67 31.16 8.16
C ASP A 561 19.46 29.71 7.70
N ARG A 562 19.20 28.77 8.63
CA ARG A 562 18.93 27.36 8.33
C ARG A 562 17.57 27.19 7.63
N ALA A 563 17.65 26.90 6.33
CA ALA A 563 16.53 26.40 5.55
C ALA A 563 16.26 24.93 5.89
N THR A 564 15.03 24.61 6.29
CA THR A 564 14.56 23.22 6.51
C THR A 564 13.68 22.79 5.34
N MET A 565 13.81 21.53 4.90
CA MET A 565 12.95 20.95 3.87
C MET A 565 11.93 20.02 4.53
N VAL A 566 10.66 20.15 4.13
CA VAL A 566 9.56 19.31 4.63
C VAL A 566 8.80 18.76 3.43
N ALA A 567 8.65 17.44 3.35
CA ALA A 567 7.87 16.77 2.32
C ALA A 567 6.44 16.52 2.80
N TRP A 568 5.49 16.74 1.89
CA TRP A 568 4.05 16.70 2.13
C TRP A 568 3.38 15.76 1.14
N ARG A 569 2.52 14.86 1.63
CA ARG A 569 1.59 14.12 0.77
C ARG A 569 0.45 15.02 0.31
N CYS A 570 0.13 14.92 -0.96
CA CYS A 570 -0.96 15.64 -1.59
C CYS A 570 -2.20 14.73 -1.68
N PRO A 571 -3.35 15.07 -1.06
CA PRO A 571 -4.51 14.17 -0.94
C PRO A 571 -5.11 13.70 -2.27
N ASN A 572 -4.84 14.45 -3.34
CA ASN A 572 -5.04 14.06 -4.72
C ASN A 572 -3.66 13.98 -5.39
N PRO A 573 -3.17 12.81 -5.82
CA PRO A 573 -1.88 12.68 -6.50
C PRO A 573 -1.77 13.49 -7.81
N SER A 574 -2.87 14.00 -8.36
CA SER A 574 -2.88 14.88 -9.53
C SER A 574 -2.72 16.37 -9.17
N ALA A 575 -2.86 16.75 -7.90
CA ALA A 575 -2.57 18.10 -7.42
C ALA A 575 -1.06 18.39 -7.41
N CYS A 576 -0.23 17.36 -7.22
CA CYS A 576 1.23 17.42 -7.20
C CYS A 576 1.79 16.50 -8.30
N PRO A 577 1.98 16.97 -9.54
CA PRO A 577 2.36 16.12 -10.68
C PRO A 577 3.70 15.37 -10.53
N GLY A 578 4.56 15.78 -9.60
CA GLY A 578 5.96 15.35 -9.51
C GLY A 578 6.85 16.15 -10.46
N GLN A 579 8.06 16.49 -10.03
CA GLN A 579 9.03 17.28 -10.79
C GLN A 579 10.46 16.95 -10.37
N ARG A 580 11.41 17.15 -11.30
CA ARG A 580 12.85 17.11 -11.02
C ARG A 580 13.39 18.53 -10.88
N TYR A 581 13.69 18.93 -9.65
CA TYR A 581 14.29 20.23 -9.33
C TYR A 581 15.80 20.15 -9.47
N VAL A 582 16.40 21.12 -10.17
CA VAL A 582 17.85 21.36 -10.13
C VAL A 582 18.13 22.30 -8.96
N LEU A 583 18.98 21.87 -8.03
CA LEU A 583 19.29 22.59 -6.79
C LEU A 583 20.34 23.68 -7.04
N ALA A 584 20.00 24.64 -7.91
CA ALA A 584 20.79 25.86 -8.12
C ALA A 584 20.57 26.83 -6.94
N MET A 585 21.66 27.35 -6.36
CA MET A 585 21.67 27.91 -5.00
C MET A 585 20.94 29.27 -4.78
N ALA A 586 20.14 29.76 -5.72
CA ALA A 586 19.57 31.12 -5.66
C ALA A 586 18.06 31.22 -5.95
N GLU A 587 17.49 30.29 -6.72
CA GLU A 587 16.07 30.33 -7.09
C GLU A 587 15.28 29.31 -6.24
N GLY A 588 14.19 29.77 -5.63
CA GLY A 588 13.35 28.92 -4.78
C GLY A 588 12.69 27.78 -5.57
N LEU A 589 12.31 26.71 -4.88
CA LEU A 589 11.58 25.58 -5.49
C LEU A 589 10.39 26.11 -6.31
N GLY A 590 10.35 25.73 -7.59
CA GLY A 590 9.38 26.24 -8.57
C GLY A 590 7.93 25.81 -8.27
N LYS A 591 7.03 26.09 -9.22
CA LYS A 591 5.60 25.76 -9.07
C LYS A 591 5.38 24.25 -9.04
N GLN A 592 5.21 23.69 -7.84
CA GLN A 592 5.09 22.26 -7.60
C GLN A 592 3.66 21.76 -7.78
N CYS A 593 2.66 22.58 -7.42
CA CYS A 593 1.27 22.23 -7.62
C CYS A 593 0.87 22.36 -9.10
N SER A 594 -0.04 21.52 -9.56
CA SER A 594 -0.64 21.65 -10.89
C SER A 594 -1.49 22.93 -11.02
N PRO A 595 -1.79 23.38 -12.26
CA PRO A 595 -2.56 24.61 -12.46
C PRO A 595 -3.91 24.60 -11.76
N GLY A 596 -4.19 25.66 -10.98
CA GLY A 596 -5.42 25.81 -10.22
C GLY A 596 -5.34 25.47 -8.73
N TYR A 597 -4.18 25.01 -8.26
CA TYR A 597 -3.88 24.81 -6.84
C TYR A 597 -2.92 25.88 -6.32
N ALA A 598 -3.15 26.31 -5.07
CA ALA A 598 -2.44 27.39 -4.40
C ALA A 598 -1.02 26.93 -4.00
N GLN A 599 0.00 27.55 -4.60
CA GLN A 599 1.41 27.17 -4.44
C GLN A 599 1.98 27.52 -3.04
N ASP A 600 1.33 28.45 -2.34
CA ASP A 600 1.64 28.87 -0.97
C ASP A 600 1.14 27.88 0.11
N ILE A 601 0.42 26.83 -0.27
CA ILE A 601 -0.21 25.88 0.66
C ILE A 601 0.37 24.48 0.51
N ALA A 602 0.94 23.99 1.61
CA ALA A 602 1.46 22.63 1.76
C ALA A 602 0.48 21.55 1.27
N GLY A 603 1.01 20.52 0.59
CA GLY A 603 0.24 19.42 0.01
C GLY A 603 -0.73 19.83 -1.11
N CYS A 604 -0.67 21.07 -1.62
CA CYS A 604 -1.53 21.59 -2.68
C CYS A 604 -3.04 21.38 -2.41
N THR A 605 -3.48 21.57 -1.16
CA THR A 605 -4.81 21.19 -0.66
C THR A 605 -5.91 22.25 -0.86
N LYS A 606 -5.54 23.42 -1.39
CA LYS A 606 -6.36 24.61 -1.58
C LYS A 606 -6.31 25.07 -3.03
N CYS A 607 -7.42 25.60 -3.55
CA CYS A 607 -7.47 26.12 -4.91
C CYS A 607 -6.90 27.55 -4.99
N ASP A 608 -6.29 27.86 -6.13
CA ASP A 608 -5.74 29.17 -6.47
C ASP A 608 -6.86 30.18 -6.84
N HIS A 609 -6.51 31.45 -6.99
CA HIS A 609 -7.44 32.49 -7.38
C HIS A 609 -8.08 32.24 -8.74
N GLY A 610 -9.43 32.22 -8.76
CA GLY A 610 -10.20 31.86 -9.95
C GLY A 610 -10.48 30.36 -10.09
N TYR A 611 -10.13 29.55 -9.09
CA TYR A 611 -10.42 28.12 -9.01
C TYR A 611 -11.19 27.80 -7.72
N GLY A 612 -11.90 26.67 -7.72
CA GLY A 612 -12.64 26.18 -6.57
C GLY A 612 -12.86 24.67 -6.61
N LYS A 613 -13.07 24.06 -5.43
CA LYS A 613 -13.17 22.61 -5.23
C LYS A 613 -14.38 22.02 -5.96
N LYS A 614 -14.18 20.99 -6.78
CA LYS A 614 -15.26 20.25 -7.47
C LYS A 614 -16.27 19.80 -6.41
N VAL A 615 -17.57 20.08 -6.59
CA VAL A 615 -18.65 19.76 -5.61
C VAL A 615 -18.70 18.27 -5.21
N ASN A 616 -18.05 17.46 -6.03
CA ASN A 616 -18.01 16.01 -6.01
C ASN A 616 -16.73 15.43 -5.39
N ASP A 617 -15.65 16.21 -5.30
CA ASP A 617 -14.36 15.79 -4.75
C ASP A 617 -13.63 17.04 -4.17
N PRO A 618 -13.44 17.12 -2.84
CA PRO A 618 -12.89 18.30 -2.17
C PRO A 618 -11.37 18.50 -2.39
N PHE A 619 -10.71 17.57 -3.10
CA PHE A 619 -9.28 17.62 -3.44
C PHE A 619 -9.03 17.86 -4.93
N VAL A 620 -10.08 18.05 -5.74
CA VAL A 620 -9.97 18.41 -7.16
C VAL A 620 -10.36 19.88 -7.35
N CYS A 621 -9.38 20.73 -7.67
CA CYS A 621 -9.64 22.12 -8.03
C CYS A 621 -10.06 22.25 -9.50
N GLN A 622 -11.10 23.04 -9.76
CA GLN A 622 -11.62 23.34 -11.09
C GLN A 622 -11.64 24.85 -11.31
N GLN A 623 -11.33 25.31 -12.53
CA GLN A 623 -11.44 26.72 -12.89
C GLN A 623 -12.90 27.19 -12.80
N CYS A 624 -13.11 28.32 -12.14
CA CYS A 624 -14.42 28.94 -11.97
C CYS A 624 -14.83 29.67 -13.26
N PRO A 625 -16.05 29.44 -13.82
CA PRO A 625 -16.59 30.29 -14.88
C PRO A 625 -16.86 31.73 -14.39
N PRO A 626 -17.20 32.68 -15.28
CA PRO A 626 -17.66 34.00 -14.87
C PRO A 626 -18.80 33.92 -13.83
N MET A 627 -18.72 34.71 -12.76
CA MET A 627 -19.62 34.62 -11.59
C MET A 627 -21.10 34.78 -11.98
N GLU A 628 -21.41 35.69 -12.90
CA GLU A 628 -22.76 35.91 -13.45
C GLU A 628 -23.31 34.66 -14.15
N PHE A 629 -22.47 34.01 -14.97
CA PHE A 629 -22.83 32.78 -15.68
C PHE A 629 -23.08 31.61 -14.72
N GLN A 630 -22.32 31.54 -13.62
CA GLN A 630 -22.56 30.53 -12.57
C GLN A 630 -23.89 30.76 -11.84
N TRP A 631 -24.23 32.01 -11.47
CA TRP A 631 -25.52 32.32 -10.85
C TRP A 631 -26.68 32.00 -11.81
N LEU A 632 -26.55 32.37 -13.09
CA LEU A 632 -27.52 32.03 -14.12
C LEU A 632 -27.70 30.51 -14.27
N LEU A 633 -26.60 29.74 -14.36
CA LEU A 633 -26.65 28.28 -14.45
C LEU A 633 -27.25 27.63 -13.19
N LEU A 634 -26.90 28.12 -11.99
CA LEU A 634 -27.45 27.63 -10.72
C LEU A 634 -28.97 27.83 -10.67
N ILE A 635 -29.43 29.05 -10.96
CA ILE A 635 -30.85 29.42 -10.97
C ILE A 635 -31.61 28.63 -12.05
N LEU A 636 -31.09 28.58 -13.28
CA LEU A 636 -31.71 27.88 -14.41
C LEU A 636 -31.78 26.36 -14.17
N LYS A 637 -30.73 25.75 -13.60
CA LYS A 637 -30.73 24.33 -13.23
C LYS A 637 -31.78 24.03 -12.17
N HIS A 638 -31.84 24.85 -11.12
CA HIS A 638 -32.77 24.61 -10.01
C HIS A 638 -34.24 24.86 -10.36
N LEU A 639 -34.54 25.97 -11.05
CA LEU A 639 -35.88 26.30 -11.53
C LEU A 639 -36.32 25.36 -12.65
N GLY A 640 -35.46 25.09 -13.64
CA GLY A 640 -35.76 24.22 -14.77
C GLY A 640 -36.09 22.81 -14.33
N LEU A 641 -35.31 22.24 -13.40
CA LEU A 641 -35.61 20.93 -12.83
C LEU A 641 -36.94 20.94 -12.05
N PHE A 642 -37.15 21.91 -11.17
CA PHE A 642 -38.36 21.99 -10.36
C PHE A 642 -39.61 22.14 -11.25
N ALA A 643 -39.53 22.97 -12.30
CA ALA A 643 -40.59 23.13 -13.29
C ALA A 643 -40.87 21.83 -14.04
N VAL A 644 -39.84 21.12 -14.55
CA VAL A 644 -40.01 19.82 -15.21
C VAL A 644 -40.62 18.78 -14.26
N GLY A 645 -40.16 18.72 -13.02
CA GLY A 645 -40.69 17.85 -11.97
C GLY A 645 -42.17 18.13 -11.67
N MET A 646 -42.54 19.40 -11.49
CA MET A 646 -43.94 19.81 -11.25
C MET A 646 -44.84 19.56 -12.46
N VAL A 647 -44.37 19.83 -13.68
CA VAL A 647 -45.11 19.52 -14.93
C VAL A 647 -45.31 18.01 -15.11
N SER A 648 -44.36 17.19 -14.64
CA SER A 648 -44.49 15.73 -14.57
C SER A 648 -45.46 15.28 -13.48
N ALA A 649 -45.45 15.93 -12.31
CA ALA A 649 -46.30 15.62 -11.17
C ALA A 649 -47.79 15.92 -11.41
N GLN A 650 -48.10 17.04 -12.07
CA GLN A 650 -49.47 17.51 -12.33
C GLN A 650 -50.31 16.58 -13.23
N LYS A 651 -49.72 15.57 -13.89
CA LYS A 651 -50.37 14.84 -14.99
C LYS A 651 -50.31 13.32 -14.75
N PRO A 652 -51.24 12.76 -13.93
CA PRO A 652 -51.21 11.34 -13.57
C PRO A 652 -51.26 10.40 -14.78
N ARG A 653 -50.62 9.23 -14.63
CA ARG A 653 -50.51 8.16 -15.66
C ARG A 653 -49.78 8.60 -16.93
N ARG A 654 -48.53 9.03 -16.81
CA ARG A 654 -47.63 9.29 -17.95
C ARG A 654 -46.32 8.52 -17.83
N ARG A 655 -46.06 7.61 -18.79
CA ARG A 655 -44.80 6.82 -18.88
C ARG A 655 -43.54 7.70 -18.80
N THR A 656 -43.59 8.92 -19.36
CA THR A 656 -42.50 9.91 -19.23
C THR A 656 -42.10 10.20 -17.79
N SER A 657 -43.04 10.21 -16.83
CA SER A 657 -42.70 10.51 -15.43
C SER A 657 -41.82 9.42 -14.82
N VAL A 658 -42.09 8.15 -15.14
CA VAL A 658 -41.27 7.03 -14.70
C VAL A 658 -39.94 6.97 -15.46
N ILE A 659 -39.98 7.13 -16.79
CA ILE A 659 -38.75 7.20 -17.62
C ILE A 659 -37.84 8.34 -17.15
N PHE A 660 -38.38 9.51 -16.79
CA PHE A 660 -37.62 10.64 -16.25
C PHE A 660 -37.00 10.33 -14.87
N LYS A 661 -37.74 9.68 -13.96
CA LYS A 661 -37.16 9.21 -12.67
C LYS A 661 -36.00 8.24 -12.89
N ILE A 662 -36.16 7.28 -13.79
CA ILE A 662 -35.12 6.31 -14.14
C ILE A 662 -33.91 7.05 -14.73
N MET A 663 -34.12 7.97 -15.68
CA MET A 663 -33.07 8.78 -16.30
C MET A 663 -32.28 9.62 -15.30
N VAL A 664 -32.94 10.29 -14.34
CA VAL A 664 -32.25 11.04 -13.27
C VAL A 664 -31.48 10.10 -12.32
N SER A 665 -32.04 8.92 -12.01
CA SER A 665 -31.33 7.94 -11.18
C SER A 665 -30.12 7.32 -11.89
N PHE A 666 -30.23 7.02 -13.18
CA PHE A 666 -29.13 6.53 -14.01
C PHE A 666 -28.06 7.63 -14.18
N GLY A 667 -28.46 8.89 -14.32
CA GLY A 667 -27.57 10.05 -14.31
C GLY A 667 -26.75 10.15 -13.03
N THR A 668 -27.39 9.95 -11.87
CA THR A 668 -26.72 9.90 -10.56
C THR A 668 -25.64 8.82 -10.54
N ALA A 669 -25.99 7.59 -10.91
CA ALA A 669 -25.09 6.44 -10.89
C ALA A 669 -23.92 6.59 -11.89
N SER A 670 -24.22 6.97 -13.13
CA SER A 670 -23.22 7.13 -14.21
C SER A 670 -22.20 8.22 -13.88
N ASN A 671 -22.65 9.30 -13.25
CA ASN A 671 -21.81 10.39 -12.79
C ASN A 671 -20.84 9.96 -11.67
N CYS A 672 -21.24 9.00 -10.82
CA CYS A 672 -20.33 8.36 -9.85
C CYS A 672 -19.25 7.53 -10.56
N VAL A 673 -19.62 6.72 -11.57
CA VAL A 673 -18.65 5.93 -12.36
C VAL A 673 -17.61 6.84 -13.04
N ILE A 674 -18.08 7.88 -13.73
CA ILE A 674 -17.22 8.82 -14.45
C ILE A 674 -16.30 9.58 -13.50
N GLN A 675 -16.72 9.83 -12.25
CA GLN A 675 -15.87 10.48 -11.26
C GLN A 675 -14.71 9.59 -10.81
N ALA A 676 -14.97 8.31 -10.52
CA ALA A 676 -13.91 7.33 -10.25
C ALA A 676 -12.95 7.16 -11.44
N VAL A 677 -13.46 7.14 -12.67
CA VAL A 677 -12.63 7.12 -13.88
C VAL A 677 -11.79 8.40 -14.00
N SER A 678 -12.37 9.56 -13.72
CA SER A 678 -11.71 10.86 -13.89
C SER A 678 -10.58 11.13 -12.88
N SER A 679 -10.50 10.37 -11.79
CA SER A 679 -9.44 10.46 -10.79
C SER A 679 -8.27 9.49 -11.01
N LEU A 680 -8.37 8.58 -11.99
CA LEU A 680 -7.33 7.58 -12.24
C LEU A 680 -6.04 8.22 -12.79
N PRO A 681 -4.84 7.82 -12.32
CA PRO A 681 -3.58 8.26 -12.90
C PRO A 681 -3.50 7.98 -14.41
N GLU A 682 -4.04 6.84 -14.85
CA GLU A 682 -4.07 6.36 -16.24
C GLU A 682 -4.96 7.24 -17.10
N TYR A 683 -6.07 7.75 -16.56
CA TYR A 683 -6.92 8.72 -17.26
C TYR A 683 -6.16 10.03 -17.57
N HIS A 684 -5.28 10.45 -16.65
CA HIS A 684 -4.39 11.59 -16.85
C HIS A 684 -3.17 11.32 -17.75
N MET A 685 -2.90 10.07 -18.11
CA MET A 685 -1.87 9.68 -19.09
C MET A 685 -2.46 9.35 -20.47
N ALA A 686 -3.67 8.79 -20.52
CA ALA A 686 -4.37 8.37 -21.74
C ALA A 686 -4.43 9.44 -22.84
N LYS A 687 -4.43 9.00 -24.11
CA LYS A 687 -4.44 9.86 -25.30
C LYS A 687 -5.59 10.88 -25.26
N LEU A 688 -5.36 12.08 -25.82
CA LEU A 688 -6.31 13.22 -25.74
C LEU A 688 -7.72 12.88 -26.26
N SER A 689 -7.83 11.95 -27.21
CA SER A 689 -9.10 11.39 -27.68
C SER A 689 -9.92 10.71 -26.57
N ALA A 690 -9.29 9.84 -25.76
CA ALA A 690 -9.96 9.17 -24.63
C ALA A 690 -10.48 10.19 -23.60
N ARG A 691 -9.70 11.22 -23.28
CA ARG A 691 -10.12 12.32 -22.39
C ARG A 691 -11.29 13.12 -22.96
N ARG A 692 -11.34 13.33 -24.29
CA ARG A 692 -12.51 13.93 -24.95
C ARG A 692 -13.76 13.04 -24.87
N TYR A 693 -13.63 11.72 -25.00
CA TYR A 693 -14.78 10.80 -24.86
C TYR A 693 -15.30 10.72 -23.41
N VAL A 694 -14.42 10.62 -22.41
CA VAL A 694 -14.83 10.68 -21.00
C VAL A 694 -15.41 12.05 -20.65
N GLY A 695 -14.82 13.15 -21.13
CA GLY A 695 -15.38 14.49 -20.94
C GLY A 695 -16.74 14.70 -21.61
N LEU A 696 -16.99 14.07 -22.77
CA LEU A 696 -18.32 14.04 -23.41
C LEU A 696 -19.32 13.21 -22.60
N ALA A 697 -18.90 12.07 -22.04
CA ALA A 697 -19.71 11.27 -21.14
C ALA A 697 -20.01 12.01 -19.81
N GLU A 698 -19.03 12.74 -19.25
CA GLU A 698 -19.24 13.63 -18.10
C GLU A 698 -20.22 14.73 -18.47
N ALA A 699 -20.09 15.39 -19.63
CA ALA A 699 -21.03 16.40 -20.08
C ALA A 699 -22.46 15.83 -20.19
N MET A 700 -22.66 14.73 -20.93
CA MET A 700 -23.98 14.11 -21.11
C MET A 700 -24.60 13.68 -19.77
N THR A 701 -23.89 12.93 -18.95
CA THR A 701 -24.40 12.47 -17.64
C THR A 701 -24.51 13.60 -16.61
N SER A 702 -23.73 14.68 -16.72
CA SER A 702 -23.87 15.85 -15.86
C SER A 702 -25.19 16.60 -16.07
N THR A 703 -25.74 16.60 -17.30
CA THR A 703 -27.06 17.21 -17.56
C THR A 703 -28.20 16.44 -16.89
N THR A 704 -28.06 15.12 -16.76
CA THR A 704 -29.02 14.25 -16.05
C THR A 704 -28.73 14.17 -14.54
N SER A 705 -27.52 14.53 -14.11
CA SER A 705 -27.06 14.58 -12.72
C SER A 705 -27.27 15.95 -12.09
N LEU A 706 -28.12 15.98 -11.07
CA LEU A 706 -28.40 17.20 -10.31
C LEU A 706 -27.17 17.72 -9.55
N TYR A 707 -26.22 16.81 -9.30
CA TYR A 707 -25.11 16.98 -8.36
C TYR A 707 -23.86 17.60 -8.97
N ASN A 708 -23.76 17.68 -10.31
CA ASN A 708 -22.71 18.45 -10.99
C ASN A 708 -23.12 19.92 -11.07
N LEU A 709 -22.82 20.65 -10.00
CA LEU A 709 -22.69 22.10 -10.00
C LEU A 709 -21.20 22.45 -9.88
N HIS A 710 -20.83 23.66 -10.30
CA HIS A 710 -19.54 24.22 -9.92
C HIS A 710 -19.51 24.50 -8.41
N SER A 711 -18.30 24.67 -7.87
CA SER A 711 -18.09 24.95 -6.45
C SER A 711 -18.89 26.15 -5.97
N TYR A 712 -19.47 26.10 -4.76
CA TYR A 712 -19.97 27.33 -4.14
C TYR A 712 -18.80 28.30 -3.79
N GLU A 713 -17.53 27.85 -3.75
CA GLU A 713 -16.35 28.75 -3.73
C GLU A 713 -16.29 29.66 -4.96
N CYS A 714 -16.68 29.12 -6.12
CA CYS A 714 -16.68 29.87 -7.38
C CYS A 714 -17.79 30.94 -7.44
N LEU A 715 -18.82 30.83 -6.60
CA LEU A 715 -19.90 31.82 -6.44
C LEU A 715 -19.59 32.87 -5.38
N PHE A 716 -18.69 32.59 -4.43
CA PHE A 716 -18.40 33.46 -3.29
C PHE A 716 -16.88 33.64 -3.08
N ARG A 717 -16.36 34.79 -3.53
CA ARG A 717 -14.92 35.15 -3.55
C ARG A 717 -14.22 35.21 -2.17
N THR A 718 -14.93 35.01 -1.06
CA THR A 718 -14.38 35.09 0.30
C THR A 718 -13.67 33.79 0.70
N ARG A 719 -12.36 33.89 1.02
CA ARG A 719 -11.42 32.75 1.19
C ARG A 719 -11.76 31.71 2.28
N TYR A 720 -12.77 31.93 3.13
CA TYR A 720 -13.09 31.06 4.27
C TYR A 720 -14.61 30.81 4.41
N PHE A 721 -15.04 29.59 4.06
CA PHE A 721 -16.39 29.08 4.32
C PHE A 721 -16.36 27.85 5.22
N ASP A 722 -16.96 27.97 6.40
CA ASP A 722 -17.24 26.83 7.26
C ASP A 722 -18.13 25.79 6.60
N SER A 723 -17.87 24.50 6.88
CA SER A 723 -18.68 23.38 6.39
C SER A 723 -20.17 23.49 6.75
N MET A 724 -20.52 24.24 7.80
CA MET A 724 -21.92 24.55 8.14
C MET A 724 -22.55 25.60 7.20
N ARG A 725 -21.78 26.61 6.74
CA ARG A 725 -22.24 27.55 5.71
C ARG A 725 -22.46 26.81 4.38
N TRP A 726 -21.60 25.84 4.06
CA TRP A 726 -21.79 24.94 2.92
C TRP A 726 -23.08 24.12 3.00
N ALA A 727 -23.40 23.56 4.17
CA ALA A 727 -24.66 22.86 4.39
C ALA A 727 -25.86 23.80 4.16
N ILE A 728 -25.83 25.00 4.74
CA ILE A 728 -26.89 26.01 4.58
C ILE A 728 -27.05 26.43 3.11
N ILE A 729 -25.96 26.68 2.38
CA ILE A 729 -25.99 27.05 0.95
C ILE A 729 -26.47 25.90 0.06
N GLY A 730 -26.11 24.64 0.37
CA GLY A 730 -26.63 23.47 -0.34
C GLY A 730 -28.12 23.18 -0.08
N VAL A 731 -28.67 23.70 1.02
CA VAL A 731 -30.06 23.56 1.45
C VAL A 731 -30.93 24.76 1.04
N SER A 732 -30.35 25.93 0.76
CA SER A 732 -31.14 27.13 0.44
C SER A 732 -31.94 27.03 -0.87
N PRO A 733 -31.49 26.41 -1.98
CA PRO A 733 -32.30 26.29 -3.19
C PRO A 733 -33.64 25.55 -2.99
N PRO A 734 -33.70 24.32 -2.42
CA PRO A 734 -34.99 23.67 -2.18
C PRO A 734 -35.87 24.40 -1.15
N LEU A 735 -35.29 25.08 -0.15
CA LEU A 735 -36.08 25.90 0.79
C LEU A 735 -36.68 27.14 0.11
N LEU A 736 -35.93 27.84 -0.73
CA LEU A 736 -36.40 28.99 -1.49
C LEU A 736 -37.47 28.61 -2.51
N LEU A 737 -37.33 27.45 -3.18
CA LEU A 737 -38.35 26.89 -4.06
C LEU A 737 -39.64 26.50 -3.31
N LEU A 738 -39.51 25.89 -2.13
CA LEU A 738 -40.65 25.54 -1.28
C LEU A 738 -41.37 26.80 -0.77
N LEU A 739 -40.61 27.81 -0.34
CA LEU A 739 -41.13 29.09 0.12
C LEU A 739 -41.82 29.85 -1.02
N SER A 740 -41.23 29.91 -2.23
CA SER A 740 -41.87 30.55 -3.38
C SER A 740 -43.15 29.82 -3.79
N CYS A 741 -43.17 28.49 -3.75
CA CYS A 741 -44.38 27.70 -3.98
C CYS A 741 -45.45 27.96 -2.91
N TRP A 742 -45.05 28.10 -1.64
CA TRP A 742 -45.96 28.45 -0.55
C TRP A 742 -46.53 29.86 -0.72
N ILE A 743 -45.72 30.86 -1.07
CA ILE A 743 -46.18 32.23 -1.34
C ILE A 743 -47.18 32.23 -2.51
N VAL A 744 -46.81 31.66 -3.66
CA VAL A 744 -47.65 31.63 -4.87
C VAL A 744 -48.97 30.91 -4.61
N THR A 745 -48.96 29.73 -3.97
CA THR A 745 -50.19 29.00 -3.65
C THR A 745 -51.04 29.69 -2.58
N SER A 746 -50.42 30.44 -1.65
CA SER A 746 -51.15 31.26 -0.67
C SER A 746 -51.86 32.44 -1.33
N VAL A 747 -51.18 33.17 -2.21
CA VAL A 747 -51.80 34.24 -3.02
C VAL A 747 -52.91 33.69 -3.90
N ALA A 748 -52.65 32.60 -4.65
CA ALA A 748 -53.66 31.94 -5.47
C ALA A 748 -54.89 31.49 -4.66
N SER A 749 -54.72 30.98 -3.44
CA SER A 749 -55.85 30.60 -2.59
C SER A 749 -56.71 31.80 -2.15
N ARG A 750 -56.13 32.99 -1.97
CA ARG A 750 -56.89 34.24 -1.76
C ARG A 750 -57.63 34.68 -3.02
N CYS A 751 -57.13 34.31 -4.19
CA CYS A 751 -57.80 34.47 -5.49
C CYS A 751 -58.75 33.30 -5.84
N GLY A 752 -59.14 32.46 -4.87
CA GLY A 752 -60.17 31.43 -5.05
C GLY A 752 -59.70 30.09 -5.62
N PHE A 753 -58.39 29.83 -5.77
CA PHE A 753 -57.90 28.53 -6.26
C PHE A 753 -58.04 27.43 -5.18
N PRO A 754 -58.88 26.38 -5.38
CA PRO A 754 -59.31 25.47 -4.32
C PRO A 754 -58.34 24.32 -3.99
N HIS A 755 -57.07 24.38 -4.44
CA HIS A 755 -56.15 23.22 -4.46
C HIS A 755 -54.76 23.50 -3.86
N ARG A 756 -54.64 24.47 -2.94
CA ARG A 756 -53.37 24.85 -2.29
C ARG A 756 -52.61 23.67 -1.68
N GLU A 757 -53.29 22.78 -0.95
CA GLU A 757 -52.66 21.63 -0.31
C GLU A 757 -52.10 20.62 -1.31
N ALA A 758 -52.87 20.30 -2.36
CA ALA A 758 -52.46 19.37 -3.41
C ALA A 758 -51.18 19.83 -4.12
N VAL A 759 -51.08 21.13 -4.43
CA VAL A 759 -49.88 21.71 -5.07
C VAL A 759 -48.69 21.73 -4.12
N MET A 760 -48.90 22.04 -2.83
CA MET A 760 -47.81 22.00 -1.83
C MET A 760 -47.29 20.58 -1.59
N ILE A 761 -48.16 19.57 -1.57
CA ILE A 761 -47.76 18.15 -1.49
C ILE A 761 -46.99 17.74 -2.75
N GLN A 762 -47.46 18.09 -3.96
CA GLN A 762 -46.69 17.84 -5.18
C GLN A 762 -45.31 18.49 -5.13
N ALA A 763 -45.20 19.72 -4.62
CA ALA A 763 -43.94 20.44 -4.46
C ALA A 763 -42.98 19.76 -3.48
N THR A 764 -43.42 19.34 -2.28
CA THR A 764 -42.54 18.64 -1.33
C THR A 764 -42.05 17.29 -1.87
N LEU A 765 -42.89 16.58 -2.63
CA LEU A 765 -42.52 15.30 -3.25
C LEU A 765 -41.53 15.47 -4.42
N VAL A 766 -41.72 16.47 -5.28
CA VAL A 766 -40.77 16.82 -6.36
C VAL A 766 -39.43 17.29 -5.79
N LEU A 767 -39.46 18.17 -4.77
CA LEU A 767 -38.25 18.65 -4.10
C LEU A 767 -37.52 17.52 -3.35
N GLY A 768 -38.24 16.61 -2.70
CA GLY A 768 -37.67 15.43 -2.04
C GLY A 768 -36.91 14.52 -3.01
N ASN A 769 -37.56 14.11 -4.11
CA ASN A 769 -36.97 13.20 -5.11
C ASN A 769 -35.76 13.82 -5.84
N SER A 770 -35.76 15.15 -5.97
CA SER A 770 -34.69 15.91 -6.64
C SER A 770 -33.52 16.20 -5.71
N TYR A 771 -33.80 16.84 -4.57
CA TYR A 771 -32.78 17.52 -3.77
C TYR A 771 -32.39 16.81 -2.48
N MET A 772 -33.21 15.91 -1.94
CA MET A 772 -32.92 15.37 -0.59
C MET A 772 -31.58 14.62 -0.53
N ALA A 773 -31.21 13.88 -1.57
CA ALA A 773 -29.90 13.25 -1.64
C ALA A 773 -28.72 14.26 -1.62
N ASN A 774 -28.87 15.44 -2.22
CA ASN A 774 -27.89 16.52 -2.12
C ASN A 774 -27.90 17.18 -0.74
N VAL A 775 -29.07 17.31 -0.11
CA VAL A 775 -29.22 17.84 1.25
C VAL A 775 -28.49 16.95 2.26
N CYS A 776 -28.74 15.63 2.24
CA CYS A 776 -28.00 14.65 3.05
C CYS A 776 -26.48 14.78 2.80
N ALA A 777 -26.04 14.79 1.54
CA ALA A 777 -24.63 14.88 1.19
C ALA A 777 -23.96 16.18 1.70
N ASN A 778 -24.64 17.33 1.65
CA ASN A 778 -24.09 18.58 2.17
C ASN A 778 -24.10 18.64 3.71
N PHE A 779 -25.02 17.94 4.39
CA PHE A 779 -24.94 17.70 5.83
C PHE A 779 -23.87 16.64 6.22
N MET A 780 -23.31 15.87 5.28
CA MET A 780 -22.20 14.94 5.55
C MET A 780 -20.81 15.54 5.35
N LYS A 781 -20.66 16.59 4.55
CA LYS A 781 -19.38 17.32 4.37
C LYS A 781 -18.74 17.87 5.67
N PRO A 782 -19.49 18.19 6.75
CA PRO A 782 -18.92 18.49 8.06
C PRO A 782 -18.45 17.26 8.86
N LEU A 783 -18.90 16.04 8.53
CA LEU A 783 -18.47 14.79 9.19
C LEU A 783 -17.31 14.11 8.47
N SER A 784 -17.13 14.34 7.17
CA SER A 784 -15.96 13.85 6.43
C SER A 784 -14.70 14.57 6.91
N CYS A 785 -14.00 13.95 7.87
CA CYS A 785 -12.79 14.42 8.56
C CYS A 785 -11.55 14.49 7.66
N PHE A 786 -11.60 15.33 6.63
CA PHE A 786 -10.44 15.69 5.80
C PHE A 786 -9.77 16.94 6.34
N GLN A 787 -9.28 16.84 7.57
CA GLN A 787 -8.59 17.95 8.22
C GLN A 787 -7.17 18.07 7.67
N MET A 788 -6.69 19.31 7.53
CA MET A 788 -5.29 19.55 7.82
C MET A 788 -5.21 20.04 9.26
N VAL A 789 -4.36 19.42 10.06
CA VAL A 789 -4.02 19.91 11.40
C VAL A 789 -3.16 21.15 11.21
N HIS A 790 -3.69 22.31 11.60
CA HIS A 790 -2.83 23.46 11.86
C HIS A 790 -1.94 23.09 13.06
N GLY A 791 -0.63 23.18 12.89
CA GLY A 791 0.30 22.91 13.98
C GLY A 791 0.06 23.86 15.16
N VAL A 792 0.41 23.41 16.36
CA VAL A 792 -0.24 23.83 17.62
C VAL A 792 -0.12 25.34 17.88
N ASN A 793 0.92 25.98 17.34
CA ASN A 793 1.22 27.40 17.53
C ASN A 793 0.67 28.33 16.43
N GLY A 794 0.00 27.79 15.40
CA GLY A 794 -0.57 28.56 14.29
C GLY A 794 0.44 29.16 13.29
N GLN A 795 1.74 29.00 13.54
CA GLN A 795 2.83 29.38 12.62
C GLN A 795 3.26 28.21 11.72
N GLU A 796 3.11 26.97 12.19
CA GLU A 796 3.39 25.74 11.45
C GLU A 796 2.40 25.57 10.28
N ALA A 797 2.93 25.19 9.10
CA ALA A 797 2.11 24.96 7.92
C ALA A 797 1.12 23.79 8.15
N PRO A 798 -0.14 23.90 7.70
CA PRO A 798 -1.16 22.90 7.96
C PRO A 798 -0.79 21.51 7.40
N GLN A 799 -0.69 20.52 8.29
CA GLN A 799 -0.35 19.14 7.96
C GLN A 799 -1.59 18.33 7.57
N PHE A 800 -1.59 17.70 6.39
CA PHE A 800 -2.61 16.71 6.07
C PHE A 800 -2.31 15.39 6.82
N CYS A 801 -2.87 15.26 8.01
CA CYS A 801 -2.92 13.99 8.73
C CYS A 801 -3.77 12.98 7.96
N SER A 802 -3.43 11.69 8.07
CA SER A 802 -4.21 10.61 7.47
C SER A 802 -5.65 10.61 8.02
N PHE A 803 -6.62 10.13 7.22
CA PHE A 803 -8.03 10.14 7.60
C PHE A 803 -8.28 9.36 8.91
N SER A 804 -8.41 10.11 10.00
CA SER A 804 -8.72 9.60 11.34
C SER A 804 -10.20 9.79 11.62
N PHE A 805 -10.93 8.68 11.77
CA PHE A 805 -12.35 8.71 12.14
C PHE A 805 -12.59 9.07 13.61
N MET A 806 -11.55 8.97 14.46
CA MET A 806 -11.64 9.08 15.92
C MET A 806 -11.26 10.47 16.46
N GLU A 807 -10.71 11.35 15.62
CA GLU A 807 -10.19 12.66 16.03
C GLU A 807 -11.24 13.75 15.79
N LEU A 808 -11.50 14.61 16.78
CA LEU A 808 -12.59 15.60 16.69
C LEU A 808 -12.19 16.81 15.83
N CYS A 809 -12.30 16.67 14.51
CA CYS A 809 -11.86 17.66 13.52
C CYS A 809 -12.57 19.03 13.58
N ARG A 810 -13.62 19.16 14.38
CA ARG A 810 -14.36 20.41 14.64
C ARG A 810 -14.94 20.35 16.06
N THR A 811 -15.51 21.46 16.53
CA THR A 811 -16.33 21.47 17.75
C THR A 811 -17.38 20.36 17.68
N LEU A 812 -17.48 19.55 18.75
CA LEU A 812 -18.42 18.43 18.88
C LEU A 812 -19.85 18.85 18.50
N GLN A 813 -20.25 20.07 18.88
CA GLN A 813 -21.53 20.68 18.53
C GLN A 813 -21.79 20.71 17.01
N SER A 814 -20.80 21.05 16.19
CA SER A 814 -20.97 21.14 14.72
C SER A 814 -21.09 19.76 14.06
N GLN A 815 -20.34 18.77 14.56
CA GLN A 815 -20.47 17.37 14.15
C GLN A 815 -21.83 16.79 14.62
N ALA A 816 -22.23 17.04 15.86
CA ALA A 816 -23.53 16.62 16.38
C ALA A 816 -24.69 17.21 15.57
N ILE A 817 -24.67 18.51 15.26
CA ILE A 817 -25.68 19.15 14.40
C ILE A 817 -25.69 18.51 13.01
N ALA A 818 -24.54 18.32 12.37
CA ALA A 818 -24.44 17.70 11.05
C ALA A 818 -24.99 16.25 11.04
N GLY A 819 -24.60 15.45 12.04
CA GLY A 819 -25.07 14.08 12.24
C GLY A 819 -26.57 14.00 12.51
N ILE A 820 -27.11 14.85 13.40
CA ILE A 820 -28.54 14.92 13.69
C ILE A 820 -29.32 15.35 12.44
N CYS A 821 -28.89 16.41 11.75
CA CYS A 821 -29.55 16.88 10.52
C CYS A 821 -29.55 15.81 9.41
N ASN A 822 -28.44 15.12 9.17
CA ASN A 822 -28.40 14.04 8.19
C ASN A 822 -29.22 12.81 8.62
N SER A 823 -29.14 12.36 9.88
CA SER A 823 -29.96 11.25 10.38
C SER A 823 -31.45 11.57 10.28
N ALA A 824 -31.85 12.81 10.60
CA ALA A 824 -33.19 13.31 10.37
C ALA A 824 -33.55 13.30 8.86
N CYS A 825 -32.65 13.68 7.96
CA CYS A 825 -32.91 13.62 6.53
C CYS A 825 -33.06 12.19 5.98
N ILE A 826 -32.23 11.23 6.44
CA ILE A 826 -32.29 9.80 6.08
C ILE A 826 -33.58 9.16 6.60
N LEU A 827 -34.01 9.49 7.82
CA LEU A 827 -35.16 8.83 8.45
C LEU A 827 -36.49 9.53 8.10
N ILE A 828 -36.58 10.85 8.29
CA ILE A 828 -37.86 11.57 8.24
C ILE A 828 -38.45 11.56 6.83
N VAL A 829 -37.67 11.71 5.75
CA VAL A 829 -38.28 11.73 4.39
C VAL A 829 -38.77 10.34 3.93
N PRO A 830 -38.00 9.25 4.04
CA PRO A 830 -38.52 7.90 3.85
C PRO A 830 -39.74 7.58 4.72
N LEU A 831 -39.71 7.89 6.02
CA LEU A 831 -40.86 7.68 6.90
C LEU A 831 -42.08 8.55 6.51
N TYR A 832 -41.86 9.80 6.12
CA TYR A 832 -42.90 10.70 5.60
C TYR A 832 -43.50 10.17 4.29
N TRP A 833 -42.69 9.63 3.38
CA TRP A 833 -43.16 9.02 2.13
C TRP A 833 -43.94 7.73 2.40
N LEU A 834 -43.47 6.86 3.29
CA LEU A 834 -44.19 5.66 3.72
C LEU A 834 -45.54 6.02 4.39
N GLU A 835 -45.55 7.01 5.29
CA GLU A 835 -46.77 7.48 5.97
C GLU A 835 -47.74 8.15 5.00
N MET A 836 -47.24 8.92 4.02
CA MET A 836 -48.06 9.49 2.95
C MET A 836 -48.67 8.40 2.06
N VAL A 837 -47.88 7.38 1.66
CA VAL A 837 -48.40 6.22 0.92
C VAL A 837 -49.47 5.50 1.76
N ARG A 838 -49.18 5.20 3.04
CA ARG A 838 -50.11 4.53 3.97
C ARG A 838 -51.43 5.30 4.11
N ARG A 839 -51.38 6.60 4.42
CA ARG A 839 -52.59 7.45 4.53
C ARG A 839 -53.36 7.55 3.22
N SER A 840 -52.66 7.57 2.09
CA SER A 840 -53.29 7.73 0.78
C SER A 840 -54.17 6.54 0.37
N HIS A 841 -54.03 5.35 0.97
CA HIS A 841 -54.94 4.23 0.69
C HIS A 841 -56.40 4.55 1.04
N ASN A 842 -56.63 5.41 2.05
CA ASN A 842 -57.97 5.83 2.48
C ASN A 842 -58.52 7.01 1.65
N TRP A 843 -57.77 7.53 0.68
CA TRP A 843 -58.20 8.67 -0.14
C TRP A 843 -59.02 8.20 -1.35
N GLN A 844 -60.03 9.00 -1.74
CA GLN A 844 -60.80 8.72 -2.95
C GLN A 844 -59.88 8.51 -4.16
N PRO A 845 -60.11 7.49 -5.02
CA PRO A 845 -59.19 7.14 -6.10
C PRO A 845 -58.86 8.27 -7.09
N GLN A 846 -59.74 9.26 -7.25
CA GLN A 846 -59.49 10.43 -8.08
C GLN A 846 -58.46 11.37 -7.41
N SER A 847 -58.72 11.81 -6.18
CA SER A 847 -57.83 12.66 -5.38
C SER A 847 -56.47 11.99 -5.14
N ARG A 848 -56.47 10.68 -4.85
CA ARG A 848 -55.25 9.87 -4.73
C ARG A 848 -54.39 9.95 -6.00
N ARG A 849 -55.02 9.78 -7.18
CA ARG A 849 -54.31 9.89 -8.47
C ARG A 849 -53.85 11.31 -8.77
N GLN A 850 -54.61 12.34 -8.42
CA GLN A 850 -54.24 13.74 -8.65
C GLN A 850 -53.05 14.18 -7.78
N ILE A 851 -53.06 13.86 -6.49
CA ILE A 851 -52.04 14.31 -5.53
C ILE A 851 -50.82 13.38 -5.54
N MET A 852 -51.04 12.08 -5.29
CA MET A 852 -49.96 11.09 -5.12
C MET A 852 -49.53 10.44 -6.44
N GLY A 853 -50.15 10.80 -7.57
CA GLY A 853 -49.84 10.24 -8.89
C GLY A 853 -48.37 10.37 -9.30
N PHE A 854 -47.66 11.40 -8.83
CA PHE A 854 -46.22 11.54 -9.08
C PHE A 854 -45.38 10.43 -8.43
N LEU A 855 -45.64 10.09 -7.16
CA LEU A 855 -44.95 8.96 -6.50
C LEU A 855 -45.47 7.65 -7.06
N VAL A 856 -46.80 7.45 -6.99
CA VAL A 856 -47.44 6.12 -7.03
C VAL A 856 -47.72 5.62 -8.45
N SER A 857 -47.88 6.48 -9.46
CA SER A 857 -48.31 6.01 -10.79
C SER A 857 -47.24 5.19 -11.51
N GLY A 858 -47.64 4.00 -11.97
CA GLY A 858 -46.78 3.02 -12.61
C GLY A 858 -46.35 1.88 -11.70
N TYR A 859 -46.46 1.98 -10.37
CA TYR A 859 -46.20 0.88 -9.44
C TYR A 859 -47.37 -0.08 -9.31
N ARG A 860 -47.07 -1.35 -9.00
CA ARG A 860 -48.10 -2.36 -8.67
C ARG A 860 -48.78 -2.01 -7.33
N PRO A 861 -50.09 -2.28 -7.16
CA PRO A 861 -50.74 -2.19 -5.86
C PRO A 861 -49.96 -2.94 -4.77
N ALA A 862 -49.94 -2.40 -3.54
CA ALA A 862 -49.12 -2.85 -2.41
C ALA A 862 -47.59 -2.76 -2.56
N VAL A 863 -47.04 -2.45 -3.75
CA VAL A 863 -45.60 -2.22 -3.97
C VAL A 863 -45.27 -0.71 -4.09
N GLU A 864 -46.24 0.15 -3.78
CA GLU A 864 -46.19 1.60 -3.93
C GLU A 864 -45.17 2.29 -3.00
N TRP A 865 -44.72 1.59 -1.95
CA TRP A 865 -43.62 2.00 -1.07
C TRP A 865 -42.25 1.99 -1.78
N TRP A 866 -42.12 1.30 -2.92
CA TRP A 866 -40.86 1.12 -3.62
C TRP A 866 -40.17 2.43 -4.01
N GLU A 867 -40.90 3.51 -4.24
CA GLU A 867 -40.37 4.84 -4.56
C GLU A 867 -39.32 5.34 -3.53
N VAL A 868 -39.34 4.83 -2.29
CA VAL A 868 -38.32 5.06 -1.26
C VAL A 868 -36.96 4.42 -1.61
N VAL A 869 -36.93 3.28 -2.31
CA VAL A 869 -35.70 2.54 -2.62
C VAL A 869 -34.81 3.30 -3.63
N PRO A 870 -35.31 3.82 -4.77
CA PRO A 870 -34.53 4.73 -5.63
C PRO A 870 -34.08 6.02 -4.93
N LEU A 871 -34.83 6.53 -3.94
CA LEU A 871 -34.39 7.69 -3.14
C LEU A 871 -33.22 7.32 -2.22
N LEU A 872 -33.36 6.25 -1.44
CA LEU A 872 -32.31 5.77 -0.53
C LEU A 872 -31.03 5.40 -1.31
N ARG A 873 -31.17 4.77 -2.48
CA ARG A 873 -30.08 4.53 -3.43
C ARG A 873 -29.31 5.81 -3.77
N LYS A 874 -30.00 6.89 -4.17
CA LYS A 874 -29.37 8.20 -4.45
C LYS A 874 -28.66 8.78 -3.22
N VAL A 875 -29.27 8.68 -2.03
CA VAL A 875 -28.68 9.16 -0.76
C VAL A 875 -27.38 8.43 -0.47
N LEU A 876 -27.40 7.09 -0.50
CA LEU A 876 -26.24 6.25 -0.21
C LEU A 876 -25.07 6.49 -1.19
N LEU A 877 -25.34 6.58 -2.50
CA LEU A 877 -24.31 6.85 -3.53
C LEU A 877 -23.57 8.18 -3.28
N LEU A 878 -24.28 9.22 -2.83
CA LEU A 878 -23.66 10.51 -2.52
C LEU A 878 -22.98 10.53 -1.15
N GLN A 879 -23.47 9.78 -0.17
CA GLN A 879 -22.80 9.59 1.12
C GLN A 879 -21.47 8.85 0.95
N VAL A 880 -21.45 7.76 0.18
CA VAL A 880 -20.23 7.03 -0.19
C VAL A 880 -19.20 7.97 -0.83
N ARG A 881 -19.62 8.89 -1.71
CA ARG A 881 -18.72 9.88 -2.32
C ARG A 881 -18.23 10.98 -1.36
N VAL A 882 -19.00 11.32 -0.33
CA VAL A 882 -18.59 12.33 0.66
C VAL A 882 -17.62 11.75 1.69
N PHE A 883 -17.81 10.50 2.11
CA PHE A 883 -16.86 9.81 3.00
C PHE A 883 -15.63 9.27 2.26
N PHE A 884 -15.76 8.90 0.99
CA PHE A 884 -14.67 8.35 0.17
C PHE A 884 -14.57 9.11 -1.17
N PRO A 885 -13.95 10.29 -1.21
CA PRO A 885 -13.68 11.01 -2.45
C PRO A 885 -12.84 10.18 -3.42
N PRO A 886 -13.17 10.16 -4.72
CA PRO A 886 -12.54 9.28 -5.70
C PRO A 886 -11.04 9.54 -5.90
N SER A 887 -10.56 10.78 -5.72
CA SER A 887 -9.11 11.09 -5.80
C SER A 887 -8.29 10.68 -4.56
N TYR A 888 -8.95 10.33 -3.45
CA TYR A 888 -8.29 9.95 -2.18
C TYR A 888 -8.46 8.46 -1.85
N ALA A 889 -9.64 7.90 -2.08
CA ALA A 889 -10.00 6.53 -1.69
C ALA A 889 -10.75 5.79 -2.82
N GLY A 890 -10.25 5.90 -4.06
CA GLY A 890 -10.91 5.42 -5.27
C GLY A 890 -11.36 3.95 -5.27
N SER A 891 -10.55 3.04 -4.71
CA SER A 891 -10.87 1.61 -4.58
C SER A 891 -12.04 1.36 -3.62
N THR A 892 -12.00 1.94 -2.42
CA THR A 892 -13.10 1.90 -1.44
C THR A 892 -14.37 2.55 -1.99
N TYR A 893 -14.22 3.70 -2.66
CA TYR A 893 -15.30 4.42 -3.32
C TYR A 893 -16.02 3.54 -4.36
N LEU A 894 -15.27 2.93 -5.28
CA LEU A 894 -15.80 2.03 -6.30
C LEU A 894 -16.47 0.80 -5.68
N THR A 895 -15.84 0.17 -4.68
CA THR A 895 -16.34 -1.04 -4.03
C THR A 895 -17.68 -0.79 -3.33
N LEU A 896 -17.80 0.28 -2.56
CA LEU A 896 -19.04 0.65 -1.88
C LEU A 896 -20.14 1.12 -2.86
N THR A 897 -19.76 1.88 -3.90
CA THR A 897 -20.70 2.31 -4.95
C THR A 897 -21.24 1.09 -5.72
N LEU A 898 -20.39 0.11 -6.02
CA LEU A 898 -20.77 -1.15 -6.66
C LEU A 898 -21.70 -1.97 -5.76
N GLY A 899 -21.39 -2.07 -4.46
CA GLY A 899 -22.26 -2.73 -3.48
C GLY A 899 -23.66 -2.12 -3.41
N VAL A 900 -23.78 -0.78 -3.41
CA VAL A 900 -25.07 -0.08 -3.41
C VAL A 900 -25.85 -0.32 -4.72
N LEU A 901 -25.20 -0.25 -5.88
CA LEU A 901 -25.88 -0.49 -7.17
C LEU A 901 -26.25 -1.95 -7.39
N PHE A 902 -25.38 -2.90 -7.02
CA PHE A 902 -25.65 -4.33 -7.11
C PHE A 902 -26.80 -4.74 -6.20
N SER A 903 -26.80 -4.30 -4.93
CA SER A 903 -27.93 -4.53 -4.02
C SER A 903 -29.23 -3.95 -4.56
N SER A 904 -29.17 -2.75 -5.16
CA SER A 904 -30.33 -2.12 -5.80
C SER A 904 -30.85 -2.91 -7.01
N LEU A 905 -29.95 -3.47 -7.82
CA LEU A 905 -30.30 -4.32 -8.97
C LEU A 905 -30.95 -5.64 -8.51
N VAL A 906 -30.36 -6.31 -7.51
CA VAL A 906 -30.90 -7.56 -6.94
C VAL A 906 -32.30 -7.33 -6.36
N LEU A 907 -32.49 -6.27 -5.55
CA LEU A 907 -33.80 -5.93 -5.00
C LEU A 907 -34.81 -5.61 -6.11
N HIS A 908 -34.42 -4.87 -7.16
CA HIS A 908 -35.31 -4.54 -8.28
C HIS A 908 -35.73 -5.79 -9.07
N VAL A 909 -34.79 -6.69 -9.34
CA VAL A 909 -35.02 -7.97 -10.05
C VAL A 909 -35.79 -8.99 -9.19
N ALA A 910 -35.76 -8.87 -7.86
CA ALA A 910 -36.62 -9.63 -6.96
C ALA A 910 -38.06 -9.07 -6.92
N VAL A 911 -38.23 -7.74 -6.86
CA VAL A 911 -39.52 -7.11 -6.56
C VAL A 911 -40.35 -6.77 -7.80
N TRP A 912 -39.75 -6.50 -8.97
CA TRP A 912 -40.47 -6.06 -10.20
C TRP A 912 -41.56 -5.01 -9.89
N PRO A 913 -41.17 -3.83 -9.40
CA PRO A 913 -42.08 -2.90 -8.73
C PRO A 913 -43.15 -2.30 -9.65
N TYR A 914 -42.88 -2.16 -10.95
CA TYR A 914 -43.79 -1.53 -11.90
C TYR A 914 -44.91 -2.46 -12.40
N GLU A 915 -46.09 -1.89 -12.64
CA GLU A 915 -47.24 -2.50 -13.34
C GLU A 915 -46.88 -2.81 -14.80
N ASP A 916 -46.10 -1.94 -15.44
CA ASP A 916 -45.63 -2.11 -16.80
C ASP A 916 -44.31 -2.90 -16.85
N ILE A 917 -44.37 -4.12 -17.41
CA ILE A 917 -43.22 -5.00 -17.64
C ILE A 917 -42.10 -4.28 -18.42
N TYR A 918 -42.44 -3.35 -19.31
CA TYR A 918 -41.46 -2.56 -20.07
C TYR A 918 -40.65 -1.61 -19.17
N LEU A 919 -41.29 -0.99 -18.17
CA LEU A 919 -40.61 -0.09 -17.23
C LEU A 919 -39.70 -0.88 -16.26
N ASN A 920 -40.14 -2.07 -15.80
CA ASN A 920 -39.28 -2.97 -15.02
C ASN A 920 -38.01 -3.35 -15.79
N ARG A 921 -38.13 -3.67 -17.09
CA ARG A 921 -36.99 -3.97 -17.97
C ARG A 921 -36.08 -2.76 -18.16
N ILE A 922 -36.62 -1.55 -18.36
CA ILE A 922 -35.79 -0.34 -18.52
C ILE A 922 -34.98 -0.06 -17.25
N GLU A 923 -35.59 0.02 -16.06
CA GLU A 923 -34.81 0.29 -14.85
C GLU A 923 -33.78 -0.82 -14.60
N GLY A 924 -34.19 -2.10 -14.72
CA GLY A 924 -33.29 -3.24 -14.55
C GLY A 924 -32.09 -3.21 -15.49
N SER A 925 -32.30 -2.93 -16.78
CA SER A 925 -31.21 -2.77 -17.76
C SER A 925 -30.32 -1.57 -17.45
N THR A 926 -30.88 -0.43 -17.00
CA THR A 926 -30.06 0.75 -16.66
C THR A 926 -29.23 0.53 -15.39
N LEU A 927 -29.76 -0.18 -14.39
CA LEU A 927 -29.01 -0.60 -13.22
C LEU A 927 -27.91 -1.60 -13.59
N GLY A 928 -28.23 -2.58 -14.44
CA GLY A 928 -27.25 -3.52 -15.00
C GLY A 928 -26.12 -2.80 -15.77
N ALA A 929 -26.45 -1.79 -16.57
CA ALA A 929 -25.47 -0.97 -17.28
C ALA A 929 -24.58 -0.16 -16.32
N SER A 930 -25.14 0.44 -15.25
CA SER A 930 -24.32 1.13 -14.24
C SER A 930 -23.46 0.17 -13.40
N VAL A 931 -23.95 -1.03 -13.09
CA VAL A 931 -23.16 -2.09 -12.41
C VAL A 931 -22.01 -2.57 -13.32
N LEU A 932 -22.28 -2.85 -14.59
CA LEU A 932 -21.26 -3.22 -15.58
C LEU A 932 -20.21 -2.10 -15.75
N ALA A 933 -20.64 -0.84 -15.84
CA ALA A 933 -19.73 0.29 -15.95
C ALA A 933 -18.86 0.47 -14.69
N LEU A 934 -19.38 0.20 -13.48
CA LEU A 934 -18.56 0.14 -12.27
C LEU A 934 -17.62 -1.06 -12.26
N MET A 935 -18.03 -2.24 -12.74
CA MET A 935 -17.12 -3.39 -12.85
C MET A 935 -15.98 -3.10 -13.82
N LEU A 936 -16.25 -2.47 -14.97
CA LEU A 936 -15.23 -2.01 -15.91
C LEU A 936 -14.30 -0.95 -15.30
N ALA A 937 -14.84 -0.03 -14.48
CA ALA A 937 -14.02 0.93 -13.73
C ALA A 937 -13.12 0.22 -12.72
N SER A 938 -13.68 -0.65 -11.87
CA SER A 938 -12.93 -1.42 -10.86
C SER A 938 -11.85 -2.31 -11.49
N LEU A 939 -12.10 -2.90 -12.66
CA LEU A 939 -11.07 -3.64 -13.41
C LEU A 939 -9.94 -2.71 -13.90
N ALA A 940 -10.29 -1.51 -14.40
CA ALA A 940 -9.29 -0.52 -14.79
C ALA A 940 -8.43 0.00 -13.61
N VAL A 941 -8.93 -0.07 -12.36
CA VAL A 941 -8.16 0.27 -11.15
C VAL A 941 -7.37 -0.93 -10.61
N ALA A 942 -7.98 -2.12 -10.54
CA ALA A 942 -7.36 -3.29 -9.91
C ALA A 942 -6.18 -3.86 -10.71
N LEU A 943 -6.05 -3.50 -11.99
CA LEU A 943 -5.01 -4.00 -12.90
C LEU A 943 -3.73 -3.14 -12.94
N GLU A 944 -3.44 -2.36 -11.88
CA GLU A 944 -2.14 -1.66 -11.69
C GLU A 944 -0.91 -2.59 -11.86
N TRP A 945 -1.09 -3.90 -11.64
CA TRP A 945 -0.07 -4.94 -11.78
C TRP A 945 0.07 -5.48 -13.22
N PHE A 946 -0.90 -5.24 -14.11
CA PHE A 946 -0.93 -5.72 -15.50
C PHE A 946 -0.88 -4.55 -16.48
N LYS A 947 0.26 -3.84 -16.50
CA LYS A 947 0.47 -2.49 -17.08
C LYS A 947 0.41 -2.35 -18.62
N HIS A 948 -0.37 -3.16 -19.33
CA HIS A 948 -0.63 -2.92 -20.75
C HIS A 948 -1.62 -1.76 -20.92
N GLU A 949 -1.12 -0.57 -21.25
CA GLU A 949 -1.92 0.66 -21.46
C GLU A 949 -3.12 0.45 -22.40
N ASP A 950 -2.94 -0.36 -23.46
CA ASP A 950 -3.99 -0.71 -24.42
C ASP A 950 -5.17 -1.46 -23.79
N VAL A 951 -4.94 -2.26 -22.74
CA VAL A 951 -5.99 -3.02 -22.04
C VAL A 951 -6.83 -2.06 -21.19
N THR A 952 -6.18 -1.19 -20.40
CA THR A 952 -6.88 -0.14 -19.64
C THR A 952 -7.65 0.80 -20.57
N LEU A 953 -7.07 1.18 -21.71
CA LEU A 953 -7.74 2.00 -22.73
C LEU A 953 -8.98 1.31 -23.31
N ARG A 954 -8.94 -0.01 -23.56
CA ARG A 954 -10.12 -0.79 -23.99
C ARG A 954 -11.22 -0.79 -22.94
N TYR A 955 -10.90 -0.98 -21.65
CA TYR A 955 -11.90 -0.92 -20.57
C TYR A 955 -12.53 0.47 -20.43
N LEU A 956 -11.73 1.53 -20.48
CA LEU A 956 -12.22 2.91 -20.45
C LEU A 956 -13.14 3.22 -21.64
N LEU A 957 -12.79 2.77 -22.84
CA LEU A 957 -13.61 2.94 -24.05
C LEU A 957 -14.92 2.14 -23.98
N ALA A 958 -14.88 0.90 -23.51
CA ALA A 958 -16.08 0.08 -23.29
C ALA A 958 -17.03 0.72 -22.27
N LEU A 959 -16.47 1.24 -21.16
CA LEU A 959 -17.21 1.98 -20.13
C LEU A 959 -17.89 3.23 -20.71
N CYS A 960 -17.18 4.03 -21.52
CA CYS A 960 -17.77 5.18 -22.21
C CYS A 960 -18.93 4.76 -23.13
N ILE A 961 -18.79 3.68 -23.90
CA ILE A 961 -19.86 3.17 -24.77
C ILE A 961 -21.08 2.78 -23.93
N VAL A 962 -20.92 2.00 -22.86
CA VAL A 962 -22.02 1.56 -21.99
C VAL A 962 -22.81 2.76 -21.42
N LEU A 963 -22.12 3.80 -20.95
CA LEU A 963 -22.78 4.98 -20.36
C LEU A 963 -23.42 5.89 -21.42
N VAL A 964 -22.75 6.15 -22.55
CA VAL A 964 -23.27 7.01 -23.61
C VAL A 964 -24.47 6.37 -24.30
N VAL A 965 -24.37 5.09 -24.70
CA VAL A 965 -25.48 4.37 -25.37
C VAL A 965 -26.71 4.30 -24.46
N SER A 966 -26.53 3.98 -23.17
CA SER A 966 -27.63 3.96 -22.20
C SER A 966 -28.28 5.34 -22.02
N THR A 967 -27.47 6.41 -21.99
CA THR A 967 -27.98 7.79 -21.91
C THR A 967 -28.79 8.16 -23.17
N VAL A 968 -28.27 7.86 -24.36
CA VAL A 968 -28.96 8.13 -25.64
C VAL A 968 -30.27 7.37 -25.73
N ILE A 969 -30.31 6.08 -25.36
CA ILE A 969 -31.54 5.28 -25.34
C ILE A 969 -32.59 5.91 -24.40
N LEU A 970 -32.20 6.31 -23.18
CA LEU A 970 -33.12 6.96 -22.23
C LEU A 970 -33.66 8.29 -22.75
N VAL A 971 -32.81 9.11 -23.39
CA VAL A 971 -33.21 10.38 -24.00
C VAL A 971 -34.17 10.15 -25.17
N VAL A 972 -33.90 9.18 -26.05
CA VAL A 972 -34.79 8.82 -27.17
C VAL A 972 -36.14 8.32 -26.66
N LEU A 973 -36.16 7.48 -25.62
CA LEU A 973 -37.40 6.99 -25.00
C LEU A 973 -38.20 8.13 -24.32
N LEU A 974 -37.53 9.08 -23.67
CA LEU A 974 -38.17 10.26 -23.08
C LEU A 974 -38.76 11.16 -24.17
N ILE A 975 -38.00 11.48 -25.23
CA ILE A 975 -38.46 12.29 -26.37
C ILE A 975 -39.64 11.61 -27.06
N ARG A 976 -39.54 10.32 -27.37
CA ARG A 976 -40.65 9.56 -27.99
C ARG A 976 -41.90 9.62 -27.12
N SER A 977 -41.80 9.36 -25.81
CA SER A 977 -42.96 9.38 -24.92
C SER A 977 -43.50 10.80 -24.67
N LEU A 978 -42.71 11.85 -24.90
CA LEU A 978 -43.19 13.25 -24.96
C LEU A 978 -43.91 13.55 -26.29
N LEU A 979 -43.41 13.09 -27.43
CA LEU A 979 -44.04 13.24 -28.75
C LEU A 979 -45.40 12.51 -28.80
N GLU A 980 -45.44 11.25 -28.37
CA GLU A 980 -46.69 10.48 -28.20
C GLU A 980 -47.69 11.25 -27.31
N GLN A 981 -47.22 11.99 -26.32
CA GLN A 981 -48.06 12.82 -25.43
C GLN A 981 -48.50 14.16 -26.02
N VAL A 982 -47.82 14.68 -27.04
CA VAL A 982 -48.26 15.86 -27.81
C VAL A 982 -49.30 15.42 -28.85
N GLN A 983 -49.02 14.35 -29.60
CA GLN A 983 -49.96 13.74 -30.55
C GLN A 983 -51.29 13.36 -29.88
N ASN A 984 -51.25 12.72 -28.70
CA ASN A 984 -52.45 12.40 -27.92
C ASN A 984 -53.17 13.63 -27.31
N ARG A 985 -52.58 14.83 -27.31
CA ARG A 985 -53.29 16.08 -26.98
C ARG A 985 -53.96 16.67 -28.22
N ILE A 986 -53.31 16.61 -29.38
CA ILE A 986 -53.85 17.08 -30.66
C ILE A 986 -55.11 16.27 -31.00
N ARG A 987 -55.00 14.94 -31.13
CA ARG A 987 -56.15 14.05 -31.40
C ARG A 987 -57.35 14.23 -30.46
N ARG A 988 -57.12 14.62 -29.20
CA ARG A 988 -58.18 14.90 -28.22
C ARG A 988 -58.84 16.26 -28.42
N ARG A 989 -58.11 17.27 -28.92
CA ARG A 989 -58.68 18.56 -29.33
C ARG A 989 -59.56 18.36 -30.55
N ASP A 990 -59.05 17.66 -31.56
CA ASP A 990 -59.75 17.41 -32.82
C ASP A 990 -61.12 16.75 -32.56
N VAL A 991 -61.14 15.64 -31.80
CA VAL A 991 -62.37 14.96 -31.36
C VAL A 991 -63.28 15.84 -30.49
N SER A 992 -62.73 16.74 -29.67
CA SER A 992 -63.57 17.66 -28.88
C SER A 992 -64.20 18.78 -29.72
N VAL A 993 -63.54 19.22 -30.79
CA VAL A 993 -64.09 20.18 -31.76
C VAL A 993 -65.15 19.52 -32.64
N GLU A 994 -64.92 18.29 -33.07
CA GLU A 994 -65.89 17.47 -33.80
C GLU A 994 -67.15 17.18 -32.97
N LEU A 995 -66.99 16.81 -31.68
CA LEU A 995 -68.14 16.65 -30.78
C LEU A 995 -68.89 17.97 -30.53
N GLN A 996 -68.19 19.12 -30.51
CA GLN A 996 -68.82 20.43 -30.38
C GLN A 996 -69.55 20.86 -31.65
N SER A 997 -69.00 20.58 -32.85
CA SER A 997 -69.71 20.89 -34.10
C SER A 997 -70.97 20.03 -34.24
N VAL A 998 -70.87 18.71 -34.01
CA VAL A 998 -72.02 17.79 -34.02
C VAL A 998 -73.10 18.18 -32.99
N ALA A 999 -72.70 18.70 -31.83
CA ALA A 999 -73.61 19.21 -30.80
C ALA A 999 -74.18 20.62 -31.09
N SER A 1000 -73.64 21.35 -32.06
CA SER A 1000 -74.19 22.63 -32.56
C SER A 1000 -75.11 22.48 -33.78
N THR A 1001 -75.06 21.32 -34.45
CA THR A 1001 -75.94 20.95 -35.58
C THR A 1001 -77.14 20.10 -35.16
N LYS A 1002 -77.48 20.08 -33.86
CA LYS A 1002 -78.60 19.37 -33.25
C LYS A 1002 -79.34 20.27 -32.27
#